data_AF-A0AA36I4S7-F1
#
_entry.id   AF-A0AA36I4S7-F1
#
_cell.length_a   1.000
_cell.length_b   1.000
_cell.length_c   1.000
_cell.angle_alpha   90.00
_cell.angle_beta   90.00
_cell.angle_gamma   90.00
#
_symmetry.space_group_name_H-M   'P 1'
#
loop_
_entity.id
_entity.type
_entity.pdbx_description
1 polymer ?
#
loop_
_entity_poly.entity_id
_entity_poly.type
_entity_poly.pdbx_seq_one_letter_code
_entity_poly.pdbx_strand_id
1 'polypeptide(L)'
;MAAPEGSVTFNVRADTSFGDRIVLVGSGDALGNWNPCDGGVELTTTEKDYPVWKSPTIKLGKGAEYKYVRLKCDGDAVWEFDGGNRQISAEDLTQSSSIVVDDGFFGELLGDHFSYPEVLSKQVHRGSSFDRKPAENALQLVVVGDDVAAGHGAAGYKGWSAELGRLLNEQFGYGYSNVAEIGFNMQEALRRGLTELLPKPPPQVVVIAFSAELRWLANCPDWERQTICDNTIKAMAALVADAWDAGIMPVLAGFCPHESFEREQADLLRRADSEMRSLGAPVLDWLHALSPGGDKFGKWTDGLANCNLYPNTTGHQRMLASVNQSIFEPLKVKDLLMKRAAEMADVWRLCFQDGRGLEIHYCLARKEVQVSNTTQDVYELNPGWGEMQSSLAATFTEAPWTLRRGLYVRFSDDQEALFSLFLGDSGTLQSGGKVPAGSTVKLRLVDSKLQGLPAGSTKLFCDDNLQVVRTAEGRLQLFNQANCEYNVHPMWYDVRQATKAVQHGVYEDASGLPFRTAIISCHGLQSRVKVPAKSAVELCRVGDLKSIQQVAVLPLGDRCSTRMLLHKIEFDGPCYPFDLTRTTSLADVADMAATGFEDMWNPDCLYYDGDVGRIFHRKWNGLSFAHEVEYEQGEDPIGNFAPIVERMRKRYTSRAARFEWACKNADSVLFVRTGVASRAEVSDLLSRMQQRYPDLQAKLLLISDQDTGEFSGLANVTHIRESFDPDRMYEDMNYWINCAHRFRGILEGVGITARNLYWCPNNLKEAEKELEGAAENGKKESGKESGLKATKLTSEIAKFSHANLYELHQVHIEMSEA
;
A
#
# COMPACT_ATOMS: atom_id res chain seq x y z
N MET A 1 60.82 -18.45 -13.82
CA MET A 1 59.75 -17.66 -13.16
C MET A 1 58.43 -18.22 -13.66
N ALA A 2 57.55 -18.67 -12.77
CA ALA A 2 56.19 -19.06 -13.16
C ALA A 2 55.46 -17.81 -13.68
N ALA A 3 54.67 -17.96 -14.75
CA ALA A 3 53.81 -16.88 -15.23
C ALA A 3 52.86 -16.44 -14.10
N PRO A 4 52.52 -15.15 -13.98
CA PRO A 4 51.60 -14.69 -12.96
C PRO A 4 50.25 -15.42 -13.11
N GLU A 5 49.83 -16.15 -12.08
CA GLU A 5 48.51 -16.78 -12.00
C GLU A 5 47.48 -15.77 -11.48
N GLY A 6 46.44 -15.49 -12.26
CA GLY A 6 45.30 -14.68 -11.83
C GLY A 6 44.22 -15.56 -11.21
N SER A 7 43.61 -15.09 -10.10
CA SER A 7 42.43 -15.74 -9.52
C SER A 7 41.16 -15.19 -10.19
N VAL A 8 40.25 -16.06 -10.62
CA VAL A 8 39.07 -15.69 -11.41
C VAL A 8 37.82 -16.36 -10.87
N THR A 9 36.73 -15.61 -10.74
CA THR A 9 35.40 -16.14 -10.43
C THR A 9 34.46 -15.81 -11.58
N PHE A 10 33.71 -16.79 -12.07
CA PHE A 10 32.80 -16.62 -13.21
C PHE A 10 31.35 -16.60 -12.75
N ASN A 11 30.57 -15.64 -13.26
CA ASN A 11 29.17 -15.48 -12.96
C ASN A 11 28.34 -15.51 -14.24
N VAL A 12 27.22 -16.23 -14.23
CA VAL A 12 26.24 -16.24 -15.33
C VAL A 12 24.82 -16.27 -14.77
N ARG A 13 23.87 -15.59 -15.41
CA ARG A 13 22.44 -15.64 -15.08
C ARG A 13 21.78 -16.75 -15.89
N ALA A 14 21.21 -17.74 -15.22
CA ALA A 14 20.58 -18.87 -15.89
C ALA A 14 19.29 -19.29 -15.16
N ASP A 15 18.17 -19.24 -15.87
CA ASP A 15 16.91 -19.79 -15.37
C ASP A 15 16.92 -21.31 -15.50
N THR A 16 16.72 -22.00 -14.38
CA THR A 16 16.87 -23.45 -14.27
C THR A 16 15.61 -24.12 -13.73
N SER A 17 15.34 -25.35 -14.16
CA SER A 17 14.35 -26.20 -13.50
C SER A 17 14.94 -26.88 -12.27
N PHE A 18 14.09 -27.32 -11.34
CA PHE A 18 14.55 -28.04 -10.14
C PHE A 18 15.33 -29.29 -10.53
N GLY A 19 16.60 -29.37 -10.11
CA GLY A 19 17.51 -30.47 -10.43
C GLY A 19 18.48 -30.20 -11.59
N ASP A 20 18.33 -29.09 -12.33
CA ASP A 20 19.33 -28.65 -13.29
C ASP A 20 20.60 -28.14 -12.57
N ARG A 21 21.75 -28.24 -13.26
CA ARG A 21 23.04 -27.70 -12.82
C ARG A 21 23.69 -26.87 -13.91
N ILE A 22 24.43 -25.84 -13.54
CA ILE A 22 25.23 -25.04 -14.45
C ILE A 22 26.71 -25.36 -14.25
N VAL A 23 27.41 -25.68 -15.33
CA VAL A 23 28.82 -26.08 -15.34
C VAL A 23 29.59 -25.22 -16.33
N LEU A 24 30.75 -24.73 -15.93
CA LEU A 24 31.71 -24.02 -16.76
C LEU A 24 32.77 -24.99 -17.27
N VAL A 25 33.00 -25.01 -18.58
CA VAL A 25 34.03 -25.83 -19.24
C VAL A 25 34.90 -24.99 -20.17
N GLY A 26 36.14 -25.40 -20.42
CA GLY A 26 37.03 -24.60 -21.26
C GLY A 26 38.33 -25.29 -21.66
N SER A 27 39.20 -24.53 -22.31
CA SER A 27 40.40 -25.02 -23.02
C SER A 27 41.61 -25.35 -22.15
N GLY A 28 41.52 -25.21 -20.83
CA GLY A 28 42.58 -25.53 -19.88
C GLY A 28 42.18 -26.58 -18.87
N ASP A 29 43.17 -27.22 -18.24
CA ASP A 29 42.96 -28.23 -17.19
C ASP A 29 42.09 -27.71 -16.04
N ALA A 30 42.26 -26.43 -15.67
CA ALA A 30 41.46 -25.78 -14.63
C ALA A 30 39.98 -25.60 -15.00
N LEU A 31 39.63 -25.76 -16.28
CA LEU A 31 38.28 -25.67 -16.83
C LEU A 31 37.82 -26.99 -17.46
N GLY A 32 38.51 -28.10 -17.17
CA GLY A 32 38.01 -29.43 -17.53
C GLY A 32 38.21 -29.87 -18.98
N ASN A 33 39.02 -29.17 -19.78
CA ASN A 33 39.32 -29.53 -21.17
C ASN A 33 38.06 -29.86 -22.01
N TRP A 34 37.05 -29.00 -21.93
CA TRP A 34 35.77 -29.13 -22.64
C TRP A 34 34.91 -30.36 -22.25
N ASN A 35 35.15 -31.00 -21.10
CA ASN A 35 34.34 -32.12 -20.61
C ASN A 35 33.38 -31.70 -19.48
N PRO A 36 32.07 -31.52 -19.74
CA PRO A 36 31.11 -31.05 -18.73
C PRO A 36 30.73 -32.08 -17.68
N CYS A 37 30.92 -33.38 -17.94
CA CYS A 37 30.48 -34.44 -17.03
C CYS A 37 31.52 -34.77 -15.94
N ASP A 38 32.81 -34.82 -16.30
CA ASP A 38 33.88 -35.29 -15.41
C ASP A 38 34.96 -34.24 -15.10
N GLY A 39 34.97 -33.11 -15.81
CA GLY A 39 36.03 -32.09 -15.69
C GLY A 39 35.53 -30.66 -15.49
N GLY A 40 34.25 -30.39 -15.72
CA GLY A 40 33.70 -29.04 -15.65
C GLY A 40 33.62 -28.49 -14.24
N VAL A 41 33.70 -27.17 -14.13
CA VAL A 41 33.60 -26.45 -12.87
C VAL A 41 32.13 -26.20 -12.58
N GLU A 42 31.58 -26.82 -11.54
CA GLU A 42 30.19 -26.62 -11.13
C GLU A 42 29.98 -25.24 -10.49
N LEU A 43 28.93 -24.54 -10.93
CA LEU A 43 28.53 -23.24 -10.38
C LEU A 43 27.45 -23.43 -9.31
N THR A 44 27.39 -22.48 -8.39
CA THR A 44 26.43 -22.49 -7.27
C THR A 44 25.62 -21.19 -7.23
N THR A 45 24.42 -21.26 -6.66
CA THR A 45 23.53 -20.12 -6.44
C THR A 45 22.83 -20.24 -5.08
N THR A 46 22.18 -19.17 -4.63
CA THR A 46 21.37 -19.14 -3.39
C THR A 46 20.01 -18.50 -3.67
N GLU A 47 19.04 -18.64 -2.77
CA GLU A 47 17.74 -17.96 -2.88
C GLU A 47 17.87 -16.43 -3.07
N LYS A 48 18.92 -15.82 -2.52
CA LYS A 48 19.18 -14.39 -2.66
C LYS A 48 19.94 -14.02 -3.93
N ASP A 49 20.71 -14.94 -4.48
CA ASP A 49 21.55 -14.70 -5.66
C ASP A 49 20.85 -15.11 -6.96
N TYR A 50 19.85 -16.00 -6.91
CA TYR A 50 19.14 -16.51 -8.08
C TYR A 50 18.50 -15.36 -8.89
N PRO A 51 18.67 -15.31 -10.24
CA PRO A 51 19.18 -16.36 -11.13
C PRO A 51 20.70 -16.35 -11.40
N VAL A 52 21.51 -15.68 -10.58
CA VAL A 52 22.98 -15.63 -10.76
C VAL A 52 23.65 -16.89 -10.20
N TRP A 53 24.42 -17.56 -11.05
CA TRP A 53 25.26 -18.72 -10.75
C TRP A 53 26.72 -18.31 -10.71
N LYS A 54 27.48 -18.79 -9.73
CA LYS A 54 28.86 -18.37 -9.46
C LYS A 54 29.79 -19.58 -9.37
N SER A 55 30.96 -19.50 -10.02
CA SER A 55 31.99 -20.54 -9.91
C SER A 55 32.72 -20.44 -8.57
N PRO A 56 33.40 -21.51 -8.10
CA PRO A 56 34.51 -21.34 -7.19
C PRO A 56 35.61 -20.47 -7.83
N THR A 57 36.51 -19.93 -7.01
CA THR A 57 37.68 -19.20 -7.54
C THR A 57 38.63 -20.15 -8.27
N ILE A 58 38.89 -19.85 -9.53
CA ILE A 58 39.72 -20.64 -10.46
C ILE A 58 41.04 -19.90 -10.68
N LYS A 59 42.16 -20.62 -10.71
CA LYS A 59 43.47 -20.03 -11.05
C LYS A 59 43.77 -20.25 -12.53
N LEU A 60 44.01 -19.16 -13.26
CA LEU A 60 44.38 -19.19 -14.67
C LEU A 60 45.77 -18.56 -14.85
N GLY A 61 46.69 -19.31 -15.48
CA GLY A 61 48.07 -18.84 -15.75
C GLY A 61 48.25 -18.15 -17.11
N LYS A 62 47.22 -18.16 -17.95
CA LYS A 62 47.14 -17.52 -19.28
C LYS A 62 45.68 -17.34 -19.65
N GLY A 63 45.41 -16.55 -20.69
CA GLY A 63 44.06 -16.44 -21.25
C GLY A 63 43.49 -17.82 -21.64
N ALA A 64 42.18 -17.96 -21.53
CA ALA A 64 41.46 -19.22 -21.73
C ALA A 64 40.19 -19.01 -22.55
N GLU A 65 39.76 -20.07 -23.21
CA GLU A 65 38.45 -20.13 -23.86
C GLU A 65 37.53 -20.98 -23.00
N TYR A 66 36.24 -20.62 -22.93
CA TYR A 66 35.27 -21.33 -22.10
C TYR A 66 33.85 -21.22 -22.62
N LYS A 67 32.97 -22.07 -22.08
CA LYS A 67 31.52 -22.04 -22.25
C LYS A 67 30.78 -22.51 -21.00
N TYR A 68 29.53 -22.08 -20.85
CA TYR A 68 28.60 -22.65 -19.88
C TYR A 68 27.77 -23.78 -20.49
N VAL A 69 27.53 -24.82 -19.69
CA VAL A 69 26.70 -25.98 -20.03
C VAL A 69 25.67 -26.19 -18.92
N ARG A 70 24.41 -26.29 -19.29
CA ARG A 70 23.33 -26.69 -18.40
C ARG A 70 23.17 -28.20 -18.48
N LEU A 71 23.40 -28.88 -17.36
CA LEU A 71 23.11 -30.29 -17.20
C LEU A 71 21.71 -30.41 -16.59
N LYS A 72 20.76 -30.92 -17.37
CA LYS A 72 19.38 -31.11 -16.92
C LYS A 72 19.27 -32.30 -15.97
N CYS A 73 18.19 -32.32 -15.19
CA CYS A 73 17.91 -33.43 -14.25
C CYS A 73 17.73 -34.80 -14.95
N ASP A 74 17.35 -34.81 -16.23
CA ASP A 74 17.20 -36.01 -17.08
C ASP A 74 18.52 -36.52 -17.68
N GLY A 75 19.63 -35.79 -17.46
CA GLY A 75 20.97 -36.14 -17.93
C GLY A 75 21.38 -35.45 -19.24
N ASP A 76 20.51 -34.65 -19.86
CA ASP A 76 20.85 -33.93 -21.09
C ASP A 76 21.77 -32.72 -20.82
N ALA A 77 22.79 -32.56 -21.66
CA ALA A 77 23.69 -31.42 -21.64
C ALA A 77 23.29 -30.39 -22.72
N VAL A 78 22.83 -29.22 -22.29
CA VAL A 78 22.51 -28.08 -23.16
C VAL A 78 23.66 -27.10 -23.08
N TRP A 79 24.34 -26.86 -24.20
CA TRP A 79 25.37 -25.84 -24.32
C TRP A 79 24.72 -24.47 -24.47
N GLU A 80 25.35 -23.43 -23.94
CA GLU A 80 24.80 -22.08 -24.01
C GLU A 80 24.49 -21.62 -25.44
N PHE A 81 25.32 -21.95 -26.42
CA PHE A 81 25.04 -21.71 -27.84
C PHE A 81 25.96 -22.58 -28.74
N ASP A 82 25.53 -22.78 -29.99
CA ASP A 82 26.27 -23.55 -31.01
C ASP A 82 27.39 -22.76 -31.72
N GLY A 83 27.60 -21.48 -31.35
CA GLY A 83 28.63 -20.57 -31.87
C GLY A 83 30.03 -20.67 -31.23
N GLY A 84 30.89 -19.68 -31.48
CA GLY A 84 32.29 -19.62 -31.00
C GLY A 84 32.43 -19.44 -29.48
N ASN A 85 33.59 -19.77 -28.90
CA ASN A 85 33.80 -19.80 -27.45
C ASN A 85 33.88 -18.40 -26.81
N ARG A 86 33.50 -18.28 -25.52
CA ARG A 86 33.86 -17.10 -24.71
C ARG A 86 35.36 -17.11 -24.46
N GLN A 87 35.95 -15.92 -24.27
CA GLN A 87 37.39 -15.78 -24.05
C GLN A 87 37.68 -14.87 -22.85
N ILE A 88 38.74 -15.19 -22.12
CA ILE A 88 39.38 -14.30 -21.14
C ILE A 88 40.83 -14.10 -21.56
N SER A 89 41.30 -12.86 -21.61
CA SER A 89 42.65 -12.56 -22.09
C SER A 89 43.70 -12.71 -20.97
N ALA A 90 44.97 -12.85 -21.35
CA ALA A 90 46.06 -12.82 -20.37
C ALA A 90 46.20 -11.42 -19.71
N GLU A 91 45.75 -10.36 -20.38
CA GLU A 91 45.83 -8.99 -19.87
C GLU A 91 44.88 -8.81 -18.67
N ASP A 92 43.67 -9.35 -18.72
CA ASP A 92 42.69 -9.32 -17.61
C ASP A 92 43.26 -9.93 -16.33
N LEU A 93 44.01 -11.02 -16.47
CA LEU A 93 44.62 -11.76 -15.36
C LEU A 93 45.79 -11.00 -14.71
N THR A 94 46.34 -9.98 -15.39
CA THR A 94 47.46 -9.18 -14.88
C THR A 94 47.02 -7.87 -14.20
N GLN A 95 45.76 -7.46 -14.38
CA GLN A 95 45.25 -6.19 -13.85
C GLN A 95 44.90 -6.23 -12.36
N SER A 96 44.64 -7.41 -11.78
CA SER A 96 44.31 -7.59 -10.36
C SER A 96 44.59 -9.00 -9.87
N SER A 97 44.86 -9.16 -8.57
CA SER A 97 45.16 -10.46 -7.95
C SER A 97 43.96 -11.42 -7.91
N SER A 98 42.74 -10.88 -7.94
CA SER A 98 41.49 -11.62 -8.09
C SER A 98 40.46 -10.83 -8.88
N ILE A 99 39.85 -11.44 -9.89
CA ILE A 99 38.86 -10.85 -10.80
C ILE A 99 37.57 -11.67 -10.80
N VAL A 100 36.45 -11.00 -11.05
CA VAL A 100 35.15 -11.60 -11.31
C VAL A 100 34.77 -11.28 -12.75
N VAL A 101 34.39 -12.30 -13.49
CA VAL A 101 33.84 -12.20 -14.85
C VAL A 101 32.33 -12.40 -14.72
N ASP A 102 31.53 -11.42 -15.15
CA ASP A 102 30.07 -11.54 -15.20
C ASP A 102 29.62 -11.56 -16.66
N ASP A 103 29.21 -12.75 -17.10
CA ASP A 103 28.96 -13.12 -18.47
C ASP A 103 27.52 -12.85 -18.95
N GLY A 104 26.72 -12.16 -18.13
CA GLY A 104 25.34 -11.84 -18.49
C GLY A 104 24.44 -13.08 -18.39
N PHE A 105 23.66 -13.38 -19.42
CA PHE A 105 22.71 -14.51 -19.44
C PHE A 105 23.27 -15.74 -20.17
N PHE A 106 22.88 -16.92 -19.68
CA PHE A 106 23.16 -18.19 -20.33
C PHE A 106 22.56 -18.20 -21.74
N GLY A 107 23.42 -18.35 -22.74
CA GLY A 107 23.05 -18.39 -24.15
C GLY A 107 23.20 -17.09 -24.93
N GLU A 108 23.68 -16.01 -24.30
CA GLU A 108 23.94 -14.73 -24.95
C GLU A 108 25.45 -14.43 -25.00
N LEU A 109 26.00 -14.26 -26.21
CA LEU A 109 27.40 -13.83 -26.41
C LEU A 109 27.50 -12.31 -26.34
N LEU A 110 28.25 -11.82 -25.35
CA LEU A 110 28.63 -10.42 -25.22
C LEU A 110 29.80 -10.11 -26.15
N GLY A 111 29.83 -8.89 -26.71
CA GLY A 111 30.91 -8.46 -27.60
C GLY A 111 32.26 -8.38 -26.89
N ASP A 112 32.33 -7.63 -25.79
CA ASP A 112 33.48 -7.54 -24.90
C ASP A 112 33.13 -8.17 -23.54
N HIS A 113 34.03 -8.94 -22.93
CA HIS A 113 33.81 -9.57 -21.62
C HIS A 113 33.82 -8.54 -20.49
N PHE A 114 32.80 -8.57 -19.62
CA PHE A 114 32.71 -7.69 -18.46
C PHE A 114 33.42 -8.30 -17.24
N SER A 115 34.58 -7.75 -16.87
CA SER A 115 35.38 -8.19 -15.72
C SER A 115 35.66 -7.05 -14.73
N TYR A 116 35.80 -7.40 -13.45
CA TYR A 116 36.10 -6.45 -12.38
C TYR A 116 36.87 -7.10 -11.21
N PRO A 117 37.70 -6.36 -10.45
CA PRO A 117 38.40 -6.92 -9.29
C PRO A 117 37.44 -7.44 -8.20
N GLU A 118 37.73 -8.60 -7.59
CA GLU A 118 36.88 -9.22 -6.56
C GLU A 118 36.71 -8.34 -5.31
N VAL A 119 37.66 -7.43 -5.05
CA VAL A 119 37.55 -6.45 -3.95
C VAL A 119 36.33 -5.53 -4.12
N LEU A 120 35.87 -5.29 -5.35
CA LEU A 120 34.67 -4.51 -5.66
C LEU A 120 33.36 -5.28 -5.41
N SER A 121 33.38 -6.62 -5.26
CA SER A 121 32.18 -7.44 -5.04
C SER A 121 31.81 -7.63 -3.56
N LYS A 122 32.75 -7.42 -2.63
CA LYS A 122 32.60 -7.74 -1.20
C LYS A 122 32.36 -6.56 -0.28
N GLN A 123 32.43 -5.34 -0.79
CA GLN A 123 32.16 -4.15 -0.01
C GLN A 123 30.92 -3.46 -0.57
N VAL A 124 30.00 -3.06 0.30
CA VAL A 124 28.96 -2.07 -0.01
C VAL A 124 29.71 -0.83 -0.51
N HIS A 125 29.83 -0.68 -1.83
CA HIS A 125 30.70 0.33 -2.41
C HIS A 125 29.90 1.34 -3.22
N ARG A 126 29.94 2.55 -2.67
CA ARG A 126 29.85 3.83 -3.38
C ARG A 126 30.71 3.73 -4.65
N GLY A 127 30.13 4.07 -5.80
CA GLY A 127 30.78 3.98 -7.11
C GLY A 127 32.18 4.63 -7.13
N SER A 128 33.03 4.20 -8.06
CA SER A 128 34.44 4.58 -8.21
C SER A 128 34.75 6.02 -7.77
N SER A 129 35.26 6.18 -6.54
CA SER A 129 35.56 7.48 -5.96
C SER A 129 36.85 8.04 -6.58
N PHE A 130 36.71 8.83 -7.64
CA PHE A 130 37.68 9.88 -7.96
C PHE A 130 37.48 11.02 -6.92
N ASP A 131 37.79 10.75 -5.65
CA ASP A 131 37.64 11.73 -4.57
C ASP A 131 38.76 12.78 -4.67
N ARG A 132 38.64 13.69 -5.65
CA ARG A 132 39.42 14.93 -5.63
C ARG A 132 38.70 15.91 -4.71
N LYS A 133 39.39 16.35 -3.66
CA LYS A 133 38.94 17.51 -2.89
C LYS A 133 38.70 18.67 -3.87
N PRO A 134 37.54 19.34 -3.82
CA PRO A 134 37.27 20.47 -4.68
C PRO A 134 38.38 21.51 -4.52
N ALA A 135 38.78 22.13 -5.63
CA ALA A 135 39.59 23.35 -5.54
C ALA A 135 38.82 24.40 -4.72
N GLU A 136 39.52 25.35 -4.10
CA GLU A 136 38.88 26.42 -3.33
C GLU A 136 37.83 27.14 -4.21
N ASN A 137 36.58 27.20 -3.77
CA ASN A 137 35.41 27.75 -4.49
C ASN A 137 34.90 26.98 -5.72
N ALA A 138 35.36 25.74 -5.96
CA ALA A 138 34.80 24.88 -6.99
C ALA A 138 33.43 24.32 -6.60
N LEU A 139 32.57 24.09 -7.58
CA LEU A 139 31.27 23.43 -7.39
C LEU A 139 31.50 21.93 -7.13
N GLN A 140 30.70 21.36 -6.22
CA GLN A 140 30.67 19.91 -5.99
C GLN A 140 29.46 19.29 -6.70
N LEU A 141 29.72 18.25 -7.48
CA LEU A 141 28.69 17.38 -8.06
C LEU A 141 28.69 16.03 -7.35
N VAL A 142 27.50 15.54 -7.03
CA VAL A 142 27.30 14.20 -6.47
C VAL A 142 26.31 13.43 -7.32
N VAL A 143 26.59 12.16 -7.59
CA VAL A 143 25.65 11.25 -8.27
C VAL A 143 25.05 10.30 -7.24
N VAL A 144 23.73 10.28 -7.14
CA VAL A 144 22.94 9.30 -6.37
C VAL A 144 22.18 8.45 -7.39
N GLY A 145 22.16 7.13 -7.23
CA GLY A 145 21.46 6.27 -8.16
C GLY A 145 21.65 4.79 -7.92
N ASP A 146 21.23 4.02 -8.92
CA ASP A 146 21.28 2.56 -8.95
C ASP A 146 22.58 2.03 -9.59
N ASP A 147 22.55 0.75 -9.97
CA ASP A 147 23.63 0.01 -10.63
C ASP A 147 24.20 0.72 -11.86
N VAL A 148 23.37 1.31 -12.72
CA VAL A 148 23.84 1.99 -13.94
C VAL A 148 24.61 3.26 -13.58
N ALA A 149 24.15 3.98 -12.55
CA ALA A 149 24.86 5.14 -12.02
C ALA A 149 26.19 4.75 -11.34
N ALA A 150 26.25 3.57 -10.71
CA ALA A 150 27.48 3.00 -10.16
C ALA A 150 28.48 2.56 -11.26
N GLY A 151 28.04 2.44 -12.51
CA GLY A 151 28.85 2.05 -13.67
C GLY A 151 28.77 0.57 -14.03
N HIS A 152 27.73 -0.14 -13.58
CA HIS A 152 27.53 -1.54 -13.88
C HIS A 152 27.37 -1.78 -15.40
N GLY A 153 28.18 -2.69 -15.95
CA GLY A 153 28.26 -2.97 -17.39
C GLY A 153 29.37 -2.22 -18.15
N ALA A 154 30.02 -1.21 -17.54
CA ALA A 154 31.24 -0.59 -18.09
C ALA A 154 32.52 -1.20 -17.52
N ALA A 155 33.53 -1.39 -18.37
CA ALA A 155 34.84 -1.89 -17.97
C ALA A 155 35.37 -1.21 -16.70
N GLY A 156 35.63 -2.01 -15.66
CA GLY A 156 36.15 -1.53 -14.37
C GLY A 156 35.23 -0.60 -13.58
N TYR A 157 33.91 -0.64 -13.80
CA TYR A 157 32.91 0.27 -13.19
C TYR A 157 33.16 1.76 -13.50
N LYS A 158 33.86 2.05 -14.60
CA LYS A 158 34.09 3.41 -15.10
C LYS A 158 33.02 3.78 -16.14
N GLY A 159 31.77 3.86 -15.66
CA GLY A 159 30.63 4.22 -16.49
C GLY A 159 30.55 5.73 -16.79
N TRP A 160 29.39 6.12 -17.33
CA TRP A 160 29.09 7.51 -17.72
C TRP A 160 29.31 8.52 -16.58
N SER A 161 29.03 8.13 -15.32
CA SER A 161 29.09 9.01 -14.16
C SER A 161 30.52 9.40 -13.82
N ALA A 162 31.41 8.41 -13.74
CA ALA A 162 32.84 8.62 -13.48
C ALA A 162 33.48 9.51 -14.57
N GLU A 163 33.16 9.25 -15.83
CA GLU A 163 33.67 10.05 -16.95
C GLU A 163 33.07 11.47 -16.99
N LEU A 164 31.80 11.64 -16.61
CA LEU A 164 31.21 12.97 -16.43
C LEU A 164 31.95 13.76 -15.35
N GLY A 165 32.24 13.12 -14.20
CA GLY A 165 33.02 13.72 -13.12
C GLY A 165 34.40 14.16 -13.59
N ARG A 166 35.10 13.31 -14.35
CA ARG A 166 36.41 13.64 -14.94
C ARG A 166 36.31 14.82 -15.91
N LEU A 167 35.33 14.80 -16.81
CA LEU A 167 35.11 15.85 -17.81
C LEU A 167 34.84 17.21 -17.15
N LEU A 168 33.94 17.25 -16.16
CA LEU A 168 33.60 18.48 -15.45
C LEU A 168 34.76 18.97 -14.55
N ASN A 169 35.58 18.07 -14.01
CA ASN A 169 36.80 18.45 -13.30
C ASN A 169 37.81 19.11 -14.24
N GLU A 170 38.06 18.52 -15.41
CA GLU A 170 39.00 19.05 -16.40
C GLU A 170 38.53 20.39 -16.99
N GLN A 171 37.24 20.50 -17.28
CA GLN A 171 36.67 21.67 -17.96
C GLN A 171 36.38 22.84 -17.01
N PHE A 172 35.87 22.55 -15.81
CA PHE A 172 35.32 23.56 -14.90
C PHE A 172 35.87 23.47 -13.46
N GLY A 173 36.72 22.49 -13.16
CA GLY A 173 37.33 22.33 -11.84
C GLY A 173 36.41 21.69 -10.79
N TYR A 174 35.30 21.06 -11.17
CA TYR A 174 34.33 20.48 -10.23
C TYR A 174 34.98 19.45 -9.27
N GLY A 175 34.55 19.46 -8.02
CA GLY A 175 34.66 18.27 -7.17
C GLY A 175 33.58 17.25 -7.53
N TYR A 176 33.89 15.96 -7.41
CA TYR A 176 33.01 14.88 -7.82
C TYR A 176 32.96 13.77 -6.78
N SER A 177 31.76 13.22 -6.53
CA SER A 177 31.59 11.98 -5.77
C SER A 177 30.43 11.16 -6.35
N ASN A 178 30.61 9.84 -6.45
CA ASN A 178 29.54 8.91 -6.79
C ASN A 178 29.11 8.15 -5.53
N VAL A 179 27.86 8.33 -5.10
CA VAL A 179 27.28 7.62 -3.96
C VAL A 179 26.19 6.63 -4.40
N ALA A 180 26.12 6.32 -5.70
CA ALA A 180 25.27 5.24 -6.20
C ALA A 180 25.64 3.90 -5.55
N GLU A 181 24.61 3.10 -5.29
CA GLU A 181 24.69 1.82 -4.58
C GLU A 181 24.08 0.72 -5.49
N ILE A 182 24.71 -0.44 -5.57
CA ILE A 182 24.25 -1.59 -6.38
C ILE A 182 23.00 -2.19 -5.72
N GLY A 183 21.96 -2.48 -6.51
CA GLY A 183 20.66 -2.96 -6.00
C GLY A 183 19.86 -1.91 -5.21
N PHE A 184 20.28 -0.65 -5.25
CA PHE A 184 19.63 0.45 -4.56
C PHE A 184 18.48 1.02 -5.40
N ASN A 185 17.28 1.06 -4.81
CA ASN A 185 16.09 1.59 -5.46
C ASN A 185 15.69 2.95 -4.90
N MET A 186 14.84 3.63 -5.65
CA MET A 186 14.38 4.99 -5.38
C MET A 186 13.55 5.08 -4.09
N GLN A 187 12.81 4.04 -3.74
CA GLN A 187 11.97 3.96 -2.56
C GLN A 187 12.83 3.93 -1.29
N GLU A 188 13.94 3.19 -1.32
CA GLU A 188 14.93 3.21 -0.26
C GLU A 188 15.63 4.59 -0.17
N ALA A 189 15.90 5.24 -1.30
CA ALA A 189 16.44 6.60 -1.32
C ALA A 189 15.49 7.61 -0.66
N LEU A 190 14.18 7.51 -0.94
CA LEU A 190 13.15 8.31 -0.28
C LEU A 190 13.04 8.01 1.22
N ARG A 191 13.11 6.73 1.60
CA ARG A 191 13.03 6.31 2.99
C ARG A 191 14.18 6.84 3.84
N ARG A 192 15.40 6.86 3.27
CA ARG A 192 16.59 7.44 3.91
C ARG A 192 16.58 8.98 3.86
N GLY A 193 15.96 9.56 2.83
CA GLY A 193 15.97 10.99 2.58
C GLY A 193 17.24 11.42 1.84
N LEU A 194 17.08 12.23 0.80
CA LEU A 194 18.16 12.58 -0.11
C LEU A 194 19.37 13.20 0.62
N THR A 195 19.13 14.12 1.55
CA THR A 195 20.22 14.82 2.27
C THR A 195 21.07 13.91 3.14
N GLU A 196 20.56 12.77 3.58
CA GLU A 196 21.34 11.76 4.33
C GLU A 196 22.28 10.96 3.41
N LEU A 197 21.94 10.85 2.12
CA LEU A 197 22.78 10.19 1.11
C LEU A 197 23.96 11.05 0.69
N LEU A 198 23.87 12.37 0.88
CA LEU A 198 24.83 13.34 0.37
C LEU A 198 25.97 13.61 1.36
N PRO A 199 27.19 13.92 0.86
CA PRO A 199 28.31 14.30 1.71
C PRO A 199 28.04 15.63 2.43
N LYS A 200 28.76 15.88 3.53
CA LYS A 200 28.76 17.15 4.26
C LYS A 200 30.11 17.87 4.07
N PRO A 201 30.14 19.16 3.70
CA PRO A 201 28.99 20.05 3.41
C PRO A 201 28.24 19.63 2.13
N PRO A 202 26.96 20.03 1.98
CA PRO A 202 26.13 19.60 0.86
C PRO A 202 26.70 20.07 -0.49
N PRO A 203 26.52 19.28 -1.57
CA PRO A 203 26.96 19.66 -2.90
C PRO A 203 26.08 20.79 -3.47
N GLN A 204 26.54 21.40 -4.56
CA GLN A 204 25.74 22.38 -5.30
C GLN A 204 24.87 21.72 -6.37
N VAL A 205 25.30 20.56 -6.88
CA VAL A 205 24.59 19.80 -7.90
C VAL A 205 24.47 18.34 -7.47
N VAL A 206 23.27 17.77 -7.61
CA VAL A 206 23.03 16.33 -7.45
C VAL A 206 22.43 15.77 -8.73
N VAL A 207 23.01 14.69 -9.25
CA VAL A 207 22.41 13.89 -10.33
C VAL A 207 21.64 12.74 -9.68
N ILE A 208 20.34 12.66 -9.93
CA ILE A 208 19.45 11.60 -9.44
C ILE A 208 19.25 10.61 -10.59
N ALA A 209 19.83 9.42 -10.44
CA ALA A 209 19.99 8.44 -11.51
C ALA A 209 19.44 7.06 -11.16
N PHE A 210 18.11 6.94 -11.17
CA PHE A 210 17.38 5.70 -10.99
C PHE A 210 16.61 5.35 -12.26
N SER A 211 16.88 4.17 -12.80
CA SER A 211 16.17 3.58 -13.94
C SER A 211 15.69 2.16 -13.66
N ALA A 212 16.06 1.59 -12.51
CA ALA A 212 15.78 0.21 -12.15
C ALA A 212 14.28 -0.15 -12.12
N GLU A 213 13.45 0.74 -11.59
CA GLU A 213 12.02 0.47 -11.34
C GLU A 213 11.24 0.24 -12.64
N LEU A 214 11.51 1.03 -13.67
CA LEU A 214 10.80 0.90 -14.95
C LEU A 214 11.22 -0.35 -15.74
N ARG A 215 12.36 -0.96 -15.43
CA ARG A 215 12.75 -2.25 -16.05
C ARG A 215 11.77 -3.37 -15.68
N TRP A 216 11.07 -3.25 -14.56
CA TRP A 216 10.05 -4.21 -14.15
C TRP A 216 8.82 -4.24 -15.08
N LEU A 217 8.62 -3.22 -15.92
CA LEU A 217 7.56 -3.19 -16.93
C LEU A 217 7.61 -4.39 -17.90
N ALA A 218 8.79 -4.98 -18.10
CA ALA A 218 8.97 -6.17 -18.93
C ALA A 218 8.35 -7.43 -18.33
N ASN A 219 8.25 -7.53 -17.00
CA ASN A 219 7.93 -8.77 -16.29
C ASN A 219 6.69 -8.67 -15.38
N CYS A 220 6.16 -7.47 -15.14
CA CYS A 220 4.96 -7.29 -14.32
C CYS A 220 3.65 -7.59 -15.08
N PRO A 221 2.58 -7.97 -14.35
CA PRO A 221 1.24 -8.09 -14.92
C PRO A 221 0.76 -6.77 -15.55
N ASP A 222 -0.03 -6.86 -16.62
CA ASP A 222 -0.51 -5.69 -17.38
C ASP A 222 -1.18 -4.63 -16.50
N TRP A 223 -1.96 -5.06 -15.51
CA TRP A 223 -2.70 -4.17 -14.60
C TRP A 223 -1.81 -3.41 -13.59
N GLU A 224 -0.55 -3.79 -13.39
CA GLU A 224 0.38 -3.09 -12.49
C GLU A 224 1.22 -2.01 -13.18
N ARG A 225 1.40 -2.11 -14.51
CA ARG A 225 2.36 -1.30 -15.27
C ARG A 225 2.16 0.20 -15.09
N GLN A 226 0.91 0.67 -15.16
CA GLN A 226 0.59 2.08 -14.99
C GLN A 226 0.95 2.57 -13.58
N THR A 227 0.62 1.78 -12.56
CA THR A 227 0.93 2.09 -11.16
C THR A 227 2.44 2.20 -10.93
N ILE A 228 3.25 1.34 -11.57
CA ILE A 228 4.71 1.41 -11.49
C ILE A 228 5.24 2.72 -12.06
N CYS A 229 4.76 3.14 -13.24
CA CYS A 229 5.14 4.42 -13.83
C CYS A 229 4.75 5.60 -12.92
N ASP A 230 3.50 5.63 -12.46
CA ASP A 230 2.97 6.74 -11.65
C ASP A 230 3.74 6.86 -10.32
N ASN A 231 4.05 5.73 -9.68
CA ASN A 231 4.84 5.69 -8.45
C ASN A 231 6.29 6.14 -8.68
N THR A 232 6.89 5.76 -9.82
CA THR A 232 8.26 6.16 -10.17
C THR A 232 8.35 7.67 -10.37
N ILE A 233 7.43 8.26 -11.14
CA ILE A 233 7.40 9.70 -11.37
C ILE A 233 7.12 10.47 -10.07
N LYS A 234 6.18 9.99 -9.25
CA LYS A 234 5.90 10.57 -7.92
C LYS A 234 7.15 10.56 -7.03
N ALA A 235 7.90 9.47 -7.04
CA ALA A 235 9.11 9.33 -6.24
C ALA A 235 10.25 10.25 -6.74
N MET A 236 10.44 10.37 -8.06
CA MET A 236 11.37 11.32 -8.65
C MET A 236 11.02 12.77 -8.29
N ALA A 237 9.74 13.13 -8.37
CA ALA A 237 9.26 14.46 -8.01
C ALA A 237 9.59 14.81 -6.55
N ALA A 238 9.45 13.84 -5.64
CA ALA A 238 9.80 14.01 -4.23
C ALA A 238 11.31 14.22 -4.03
N LEU A 239 12.18 13.44 -4.70
CA LEU A 239 13.64 13.63 -4.61
C LEU A 239 14.10 14.97 -5.20
N VAL A 240 13.52 15.40 -6.33
CA VAL A 240 13.78 16.73 -6.92
C VAL A 240 13.42 17.84 -5.95
N ALA A 241 12.26 17.72 -5.31
CA ALA A 241 11.81 18.71 -4.34
C ALA A 241 12.72 18.73 -3.09
N ASP A 242 13.15 17.57 -2.59
CA ASP A 242 14.08 17.47 -1.46
C ASP A 242 15.46 18.09 -1.79
N ALA A 243 15.94 17.93 -3.02
CA ALA A 243 17.18 18.58 -3.47
C ALA A 243 17.03 20.10 -3.45
N TRP A 244 15.95 20.62 -4.02
CA TRP A 244 15.69 22.06 -4.04
C TRP A 244 15.53 22.64 -2.64
N ASP A 245 14.84 21.93 -1.74
CA ASP A 245 14.68 22.34 -0.34
C ASP A 245 16.01 22.39 0.42
N ALA A 246 16.97 21.56 0.04
CA ALA A 246 18.32 21.57 0.57
C ALA A 246 19.22 22.65 -0.06
N GLY A 247 18.70 23.45 -1.00
CA GLY A 247 19.49 24.44 -1.75
C GLY A 247 20.45 23.81 -2.74
N ILE A 248 20.13 22.63 -3.26
CA ILE A 248 20.93 21.84 -4.19
C ILE A 248 20.21 21.82 -5.54
N MET A 249 20.93 21.97 -6.65
CA MET A 249 20.37 21.83 -7.99
C MET A 249 20.24 20.35 -8.36
N PRO A 250 19.02 19.79 -8.50
CA PRO A 250 18.82 18.45 -9.04
C PRO A 250 19.03 18.44 -10.56
N VAL A 251 19.58 17.33 -11.04
CA VAL A 251 19.64 16.94 -12.45
C VAL A 251 19.10 15.51 -12.53
N LEU A 252 18.09 15.26 -13.35
CA LEU A 252 17.52 13.93 -13.52
C LEU A 252 18.27 13.18 -14.61
N ALA A 253 18.56 11.91 -14.36
CA ALA A 253 19.02 11.03 -15.42
C ALA A 253 17.85 10.43 -16.19
N GLY A 254 17.96 10.36 -17.51
CA GLY A 254 16.95 9.70 -18.35
C GLY A 254 16.86 8.19 -18.13
N PHE A 255 15.72 7.61 -18.51
CA PHE A 255 15.50 6.19 -18.36
C PHE A 255 16.34 5.34 -19.33
N CYS A 256 16.67 4.12 -18.91
CA CYS A 256 17.32 3.14 -19.77
C CYS A 256 16.28 2.29 -20.53
N PRO A 257 16.58 1.91 -21.78
CA PRO A 257 15.79 0.93 -22.53
C PRO A 257 15.84 -0.48 -21.93
N HIS A 258 15.01 -1.39 -22.46
CA HIS A 258 15.00 -2.81 -22.14
C HIS A 258 14.67 -3.64 -23.40
N GLU A 259 15.43 -4.70 -23.68
CA GLU A 259 15.27 -5.49 -24.92
C GLU A 259 13.87 -6.09 -25.10
N SER A 260 13.26 -6.56 -23.99
CA SER A 260 11.94 -7.18 -23.97
C SER A 260 10.76 -6.22 -24.00
N PHE A 261 10.96 -4.90 -24.14
CA PHE A 261 9.84 -3.95 -24.16
C PHE A 261 9.04 -4.05 -25.46
N GLU A 262 7.76 -4.37 -25.35
CA GLU A 262 6.84 -4.33 -26.47
C GLU A 262 6.16 -2.95 -26.55
N ARG A 263 5.25 -2.80 -27.52
CA ARG A 263 4.63 -1.51 -27.86
C ARG A 263 4.00 -0.80 -26.66
N GLU A 264 3.32 -1.53 -25.78
CA GLU A 264 2.65 -0.96 -24.61
C GLU A 264 3.67 -0.41 -23.59
N GLN A 265 4.72 -1.19 -23.26
CA GLN A 265 5.78 -0.73 -22.35
C GLN A 265 6.53 0.48 -22.94
N ALA A 266 6.75 0.49 -24.26
CA ALA A 266 7.35 1.62 -24.96
C ALA A 266 6.49 2.89 -24.85
N ASP A 267 5.17 2.78 -24.97
CA ASP A 267 4.24 3.90 -24.83
C ASP A 267 4.21 4.43 -23.38
N LEU A 268 4.20 3.54 -22.39
CA LEU A 268 4.30 3.89 -20.97
C LEU A 268 5.63 4.57 -20.62
N LEU A 269 6.76 4.05 -21.14
CA LEU A 269 8.08 4.65 -20.96
C LEU A 269 8.13 6.06 -21.58
N ARG A 270 7.49 6.26 -22.74
CA ARG A 270 7.41 7.58 -23.40
C ARG A 270 6.58 8.57 -22.57
N ARG A 271 5.48 8.12 -21.98
CA ARG A 271 4.68 8.91 -21.05
C ARG A 271 5.50 9.30 -19.82
N ALA A 272 6.17 8.32 -19.20
CA ALA A 272 7.03 8.55 -18.04
C ALA A 272 8.17 9.55 -18.37
N ASP A 273 8.84 9.44 -19.52
CA ASP A 273 9.88 10.40 -19.93
C ASP A 273 9.31 11.82 -20.10
N SER A 274 8.12 11.96 -20.70
CA SER A 274 7.45 13.26 -20.82
C SER A 274 7.07 13.85 -19.46
N GLU A 275 6.60 13.03 -18.52
CA GLU A 275 6.26 13.46 -17.16
C GLU A 275 7.51 13.81 -16.35
N MET A 276 8.59 13.03 -16.46
CA MET A 276 9.87 13.32 -15.82
C MET A 276 10.41 14.70 -16.23
N ARG A 277 10.27 15.07 -17.52
CA ARG A 277 10.69 16.39 -18.03
C ARG A 277 9.87 17.55 -17.48
N SER A 278 8.67 17.31 -16.97
CA SER A 278 7.84 18.35 -16.33
C SER A 278 8.18 18.56 -14.84
N LEU A 279 9.05 17.73 -14.26
CA LEU A 279 9.53 17.85 -12.88
C LEU A 279 10.50 19.02 -12.66
N GLY A 280 10.81 19.79 -13.72
CA GLY A 280 11.64 21.01 -13.74
C GLY A 280 12.98 20.91 -13.03
N ALA A 281 13.60 19.75 -13.18
CA ALA A 281 15.03 19.59 -13.16
C ALA A 281 15.52 19.39 -14.61
N PRO A 282 16.74 19.82 -14.97
CA PRO A 282 17.35 19.42 -16.24
C PRO A 282 17.45 17.89 -16.34
N VAL A 283 17.20 17.35 -17.53
CA VAL A 283 17.24 15.90 -17.80
C VAL A 283 18.45 15.57 -18.67
N LEU A 284 19.20 14.53 -18.30
CA LEU A 284 20.22 13.91 -19.15
C LEU A 284 19.53 12.95 -20.11
N ASP A 285 19.48 13.29 -21.40
CA ASP A 285 18.61 12.64 -22.38
C ASP A 285 19.15 11.29 -22.91
N TRP A 286 19.23 10.31 -22.02
CA TRP A 286 19.78 9.00 -22.33
C TRP A 286 18.84 8.13 -23.16
N LEU A 287 17.53 8.19 -22.89
CA LEU A 287 16.56 7.33 -23.54
C LEU A 287 16.63 7.44 -25.06
N HIS A 288 16.64 8.67 -25.59
CA HIS A 288 16.75 8.91 -27.03
C HIS A 288 18.15 8.59 -27.58
N ALA A 289 19.20 8.69 -26.76
CA ALA A 289 20.56 8.35 -27.15
C ALA A 289 20.79 6.84 -27.23
N LEU A 290 20.09 6.06 -26.41
CA LEU A 290 20.19 4.60 -26.32
C LEU A 290 19.13 3.89 -27.17
N SER A 291 18.01 4.54 -27.45
CA SER A 291 16.86 3.99 -28.20
C SER A 291 16.29 5.03 -29.17
N PRO A 292 16.87 5.18 -30.38
CA PRO A 292 16.48 6.23 -31.32
C PRO A 292 15.17 5.89 -32.04
N GLY A 293 14.02 6.11 -31.39
CA GLY A 293 12.68 6.27 -32.00
C GLY A 293 12.13 5.12 -32.86
N GLY A 294 10.93 5.34 -33.43
CA GLY A 294 10.27 4.39 -34.34
C GLY A 294 9.78 3.10 -33.65
N ASP A 295 9.71 2.01 -34.43
CA ASP A 295 9.17 0.71 -33.98
C ASP A 295 10.05 0.00 -32.93
N LYS A 296 11.28 0.48 -32.71
CA LYS A 296 12.21 -0.04 -31.69
C LYS A 296 12.31 0.86 -30.45
N PHE A 297 11.49 1.91 -30.32
CA PHE A 297 11.54 2.78 -29.14
C PHE A 297 11.33 1.98 -27.85
N GLY A 298 12.19 2.18 -26.86
CA GLY A 298 12.20 1.42 -25.61
C GLY A 298 13.12 0.19 -25.61
N LYS A 299 13.66 -0.23 -26.76
CA LYS A 299 14.71 -1.28 -26.87
C LYS A 299 16.09 -0.67 -27.07
N TRP A 300 17.16 -1.40 -26.72
CA TRP A 300 18.51 -0.87 -26.92
C TRP A 300 18.84 -0.78 -28.40
N THR A 301 19.71 0.16 -28.74
CA THR A 301 20.40 0.13 -30.03
C THR A 301 21.41 -1.02 -30.03
N ASP A 302 21.42 -1.79 -31.11
CA ASP A 302 22.32 -2.92 -31.32
C ASP A 302 23.77 -2.55 -30.93
N GLY A 303 24.38 -3.35 -30.04
CA GLY A 303 25.75 -3.18 -29.58
C GLY A 303 25.97 -2.19 -28.42
N LEU A 304 24.93 -1.58 -27.87
CA LEU A 304 25.04 -0.70 -26.69
C LEU A 304 24.74 -1.39 -25.35
N ALA A 305 24.18 -2.59 -25.36
CA ALA A 305 23.79 -3.34 -24.18
C ALA A 305 24.86 -4.36 -23.76
N ASN A 306 25.04 -4.53 -22.45
CA ASN A 306 25.77 -5.64 -21.82
C ASN A 306 24.83 -6.81 -21.49
N CYS A 307 23.54 -6.54 -21.35
CA CYS A 307 22.47 -7.54 -21.28
C CYS A 307 21.15 -6.80 -21.46
N ASN A 308 20.03 -7.51 -21.37
CA ASN A 308 18.69 -6.93 -21.47
C ASN A 308 18.46 -5.70 -20.56
N LEU A 309 19.20 -5.59 -19.45
CA LEU A 309 18.99 -4.61 -18.38
C LEU A 309 20.02 -3.48 -18.30
N TYR A 310 21.23 -3.68 -18.83
CA TYR A 310 22.39 -2.81 -18.54
C TYR A 310 23.12 -2.40 -19.82
N PRO A 311 23.60 -1.15 -19.92
CA PRO A 311 24.48 -0.75 -21.01
C PRO A 311 25.85 -1.41 -20.87
N ASN A 312 26.53 -1.63 -22.00
CA ASN A 312 27.96 -1.98 -21.99
C ASN A 312 28.82 -0.71 -21.96
N THR A 313 30.15 -0.86 -22.01
CA THR A 313 31.10 0.26 -22.07
C THR A 313 30.75 1.28 -23.18
N THR A 314 30.41 0.81 -24.38
CA THR A 314 30.00 1.66 -25.52
C THR A 314 28.67 2.36 -25.25
N GLY A 315 27.71 1.68 -24.62
CA GLY A 315 26.46 2.27 -24.15
C GLY A 315 26.69 3.41 -23.16
N HIS A 316 27.55 3.20 -22.16
CA HIS A 316 27.94 4.26 -21.22
C HIS A 316 28.63 5.45 -21.90
N GLN A 317 29.48 5.21 -22.90
CA GLN A 317 30.09 6.27 -23.70
C GLN A 317 29.05 7.06 -24.51
N ARG A 318 28.04 6.36 -25.07
CA ARG A 318 26.92 6.99 -25.77
C ARG A 318 26.09 7.87 -24.83
N MET A 319 25.81 7.40 -23.61
CA MET A 319 25.13 8.19 -22.57
C MET A 319 25.92 9.46 -22.28
N LEU A 320 27.22 9.36 -22.02
CA LEU A 320 28.07 10.52 -21.78
C LEU A 320 28.08 11.51 -22.96
N ALA A 321 28.18 11.00 -24.19
CA ALA A 321 28.20 11.83 -25.40
C ALA A 321 26.88 12.61 -25.61
N SER A 322 25.77 12.11 -25.06
CA SER A 322 24.45 12.79 -25.10
C SER A 322 24.28 13.88 -24.04
N VAL A 323 25.17 13.95 -23.05
CA VAL A 323 25.05 14.92 -21.95
C VAL A 323 25.26 16.34 -22.48
N ASN A 324 24.24 17.18 -22.32
CA ASN A 324 24.36 18.61 -22.54
C ASN A 324 25.19 19.25 -21.40
N GLN A 325 26.49 19.40 -21.64
CA GLN A 325 27.45 19.94 -20.66
C GLN A 325 27.11 21.37 -20.19
N SER A 326 26.34 22.13 -20.99
CA SER A 326 25.96 23.50 -20.62
C SER A 326 25.10 23.60 -19.36
N ILE A 327 24.47 22.49 -18.96
CA ILE A 327 23.75 22.34 -17.68
C ILE A 327 24.70 22.60 -16.48
N PHE A 328 25.97 22.23 -16.63
CA PHE A 328 26.97 22.25 -15.55
C PHE A 328 27.92 23.46 -15.62
N GLU A 329 27.65 24.45 -16.47
CA GLU A 329 28.47 25.68 -16.49
C GLU A 329 28.38 26.41 -15.13
N PRO A 330 29.51 26.73 -14.46
CA PRO A 330 29.49 27.22 -13.09
C PRO A 330 28.65 28.49 -12.85
N LEU A 331 28.64 29.41 -13.81
CA LEU A 331 27.84 30.64 -13.71
C LEU A 331 26.34 30.33 -13.80
N LYS A 332 25.91 29.45 -14.71
CA LYS A 332 24.50 29.04 -14.83
C LYS A 332 24.01 28.34 -13.58
N VAL A 333 24.82 27.43 -13.02
CA VAL A 333 24.49 26.73 -11.76
C VAL A 333 24.36 27.73 -10.61
N LYS A 334 25.35 28.63 -10.44
CA LYS A 334 25.31 29.66 -9.38
C LYS A 334 24.12 30.60 -9.53
N ASP A 335 23.84 31.08 -10.74
CA ASP A 335 22.70 31.95 -11.02
C ASP A 335 21.37 31.26 -10.72
N LEU A 336 21.23 29.98 -11.08
CA LEU A 336 20.03 29.20 -10.79
C LEU A 336 19.82 29.00 -9.29
N LEU A 337 20.89 28.65 -8.56
CA LEU A 337 20.84 28.51 -7.09
C LEU A 337 20.52 29.85 -6.41
N MET A 338 21.08 30.97 -6.89
CA MET A 338 20.77 32.31 -6.35
C MET A 338 19.31 32.71 -6.62
N LYS A 339 18.81 32.51 -7.84
CA LYS A 339 17.40 32.75 -8.18
C LYS A 339 16.50 31.91 -7.28
N ARG A 340 16.83 30.64 -7.08
CA ARG A 340 16.07 29.74 -6.22
C ARG A 340 16.07 30.17 -4.75
N ALA A 341 17.23 30.56 -4.23
CA ALA A 341 17.32 31.09 -2.87
C ALA A 341 16.46 32.36 -2.69
N ALA A 342 16.41 33.24 -3.71
CA ALA A 342 15.53 34.40 -3.71
C ALA A 342 14.03 34.02 -3.80
N GLU A 343 13.69 33.00 -4.61
CA GLU A 343 12.34 32.45 -4.65
C GLU A 343 11.93 31.81 -3.32
N MET A 344 12.85 31.21 -2.58
CA MET A 344 12.60 30.64 -1.26
C MET A 344 12.64 31.68 -0.13
N ALA A 345 12.55 32.98 -0.44
CA ALA A 345 12.35 34.01 0.58
C ALA A 345 11.07 33.75 1.39
N ASP A 346 11.14 33.99 2.71
CA ASP A 346 10.02 33.82 3.63
C ASP A 346 8.97 34.93 3.47
N VAL A 347 8.24 34.88 2.36
CA VAL A 347 7.26 35.89 1.94
C VAL A 347 5.98 35.18 1.51
N TRP A 348 4.83 35.74 1.89
CA TRP A 348 3.52 35.33 1.40
C TRP A 348 3.28 35.92 0.02
N ARG A 349 2.92 35.08 -0.94
CA ARG A 349 2.60 35.46 -2.32
C ARG A 349 1.13 35.22 -2.58
N LEU A 350 0.49 36.17 -3.25
CA LEU A 350 -0.89 36.04 -3.67
C LEU A 350 -1.00 34.97 -4.75
N CYS A 351 -1.89 34.01 -4.56
CA CYS A 351 -2.27 33.00 -5.55
C CYS A 351 -3.61 33.39 -6.20
N PHE A 352 -4.60 33.72 -5.37
CA PHE A 352 -5.96 34.02 -5.81
C PHE A 352 -6.59 35.09 -4.93
N GLN A 353 -7.38 35.97 -5.53
CA GLN A 353 -8.27 36.90 -4.83
C GLN A 353 -9.57 37.02 -5.61
N ASP A 354 -10.70 37.08 -4.92
CA ASP A 354 -12.01 37.25 -5.56
C ASP A 354 -12.48 38.71 -5.61
N GLY A 355 -11.70 39.63 -5.05
CA GLY A 355 -12.02 41.06 -4.95
C GLY A 355 -13.15 41.42 -3.97
N ARG A 356 -13.71 40.44 -3.26
CA ARG A 356 -14.79 40.63 -2.26
C ARG A 356 -14.36 40.30 -0.84
N GLY A 357 -13.19 39.69 -0.66
CA GLY A 357 -12.55 39.50 0.64
C GLY A 357 -12.02 38.10 0.89
N LEU A 358 -12.09 37.19 -0.10
CA LEU A 358 -11.39 35.91 -0.07
C LEU A 358 -10.04 36.03 -0.79
N GLU A 359 -8.99 35.65 -0.09
CA GLU A 359 -7.63 35.60 -0.63
C GLU A 359 -6.97 34.26 -0.30
N ILE A 360 -6.26 33.70 -1.29
CA ILE A 360 -5.39 32.53 -1.12
C ILE A 360 -3.97 32.99 -1.35
N HIS A 361 -3.12 32.76 -0.36
CA HIS A 361 -1.70 33.01 -0.41
C HIS A 361 -0.91 31.72 -0.24
N TYR A 362 0.32 31.70 -0.73
CA TYR A 362 1.26 30.62 -0.51
C TYR A 362 2.62 31.17 -0.07
N CYS A 363 3.36 30.38 0.70
CA CYS A 363 4.72 30.70 1.10
C CYS A 363 5.64 29.52 0.77
N LEU A 364 6.58 29.74 -0.16
CA LEU A 364 7.50 28.71 -0.61
C LEU A 364 8.43 28.24 0.52
N ALA A 365 9.00 29.18 1.28
CA ALA A 365 9.91 28.88 2.39
C ALA A 365 9.27 27.98 3.46
N ARG A 366 7.98 28.21 3.74
CA ARG A 366 7.23 27.50 4.77
C ARG A 366 6.50 26.26 4.27
N LYS A 367 6.36 26.12 2.94
CA LYS A 367 5.46 25.14 2.29
C LYS A 367 4.03 25.23 2.84
N GLU A 368 3.59 26.46 3.07
CA GLU A 368 2.30 26.78 3.66
C GLU A 368 1.37 27.41 2.64
N VAL A 369 0.08 27.07 2.74
CA VAL A 369 -1.02 27.77 2.07
C VAL A 369 -1.81 28.52 3.14
N GLN A 370 -2.20 29.75 2.85
CA GLN A 370 -3.05 30.55 3.71
C GLN A 370 -4.31 30.91 2.95
N VAL A 371 -5.46 30.67 3.56
CA VAL A 371 -6.76 31.12 3.05
C VAL A 371 -7.33 32.12 4.04
N SER A 372 -7.56 33.34 3.57
CA SER A 372 -8.10 34.44 4.38
C SER A 372 -9.49 34.80 3.87
N ASN A 373 -10.46 34.85 4.78
CA ASN A 373 -11.81 35.33 4.53
C ASN A 373 -12.08 36.52 5.44
N THR A 374 -12.07 37.72 4.85
CA THR A 374 -12.31 38.99 5.57
C THR A 374 -13.78 39.40 5.60
N THR A 375 -14.65 38.59 5.01
CA THR A 375 -16.09 38.89 4.89
C THR A 375 -16.88 38.43 6.11
N GLN A 376 -18.17 38.77 6.15
CA GLN A 376 -19.12 38.29 7.15
C GLN A 376 -19.76 36.93 6.79
N ASP A 377 -19.49 36.43 5.59
CA ASP A 377 -20.08 35.19 5.08
C ASP A 377 -19.07 34.04 5.11
N VAL A 378 -19.57 32.80 5.13
CA VAL A 378 -18.74 31.60 5.03
C VAL A 378 -18.45 31.31 3.55
N TYR A 379 -17.18 31.15 3.20
CA TYR A 379 -16.80 30.67 1.87
C TYR A 379 -16.72 29.15 1.83
N GLU A 380 -17.12 28.55 0.71
CA GLU A 380 -16.93 27.12 0.44
C GLU A 380 -15.96 26.94 -0.71
N LEU A 381 -14.74 26.50 -0.40
CA LEU A 381 -13.76 26.16 -1.43
C LEU A 381 -14.15 24.82 -2.05
N ASN A 382 -14.70 24.86 -3.25
CA ASN A 382 -15.14 23.66 -3.96
C ASN A 382 -14.47 23.54 -5.33
N PRO A 383 -14.35 22.31 -5.87
CA PRO A 383 -13.69 22.09 -7.15
C PRO A 383 -14.33 22.79 -8.36
N GLY A 384 -15.58 23.23 -8.27
CA GLY A 384 -16.32 23.86 -9.37
C GLY A 384 -15.96 25.33 -9.65
N TRP A 385 -15.12 25.97 -8.83
CA TRP A 385 -14.78 27.39 -8.99
C TRP A 385 -13.64 27.60 -10.01
N GLY A 386 -14.02 27.81 -11.28
CA GLY A 386 -13.08 27.89 -12.41
C GLY A 386 -11.94 28.91 -12.26
N GLU A 387 -12.21 30.15 -11.87
CA GLU A 387 -11.18 31.20 -11.73
C GLU A 387 -10.12 30.82 -10.68
N MET A 388 -10.57 30.34 -9.52
CA MET A 388 -9.68 29.86 -8.45
C MET A 388 -8.86 28.64 -8.93
N GLN A 389 -9.47 27.71 -9.66
CA GLN A 389 -8.77 26.56 -10.22
C GLN A 389 -7.67 26.97 -11.19
N SER A 390 -7.92 27.94 -12.07
CA SER A 390 -6.92 28.46 -13.00
C SER A 390 -5.76 29.12 -12.26
N SER A 391 -6.04 29.92 -11.23
CA SER A 391 -5.00 30.54 -10.39
C SER A 391 -4.15 29.51 -9.64
N LEU A 392 -4.78 28.48 -9.06
CA LEU A 392 -4.08 27.40 -8.36
C LEU A 392 -3.20 26.60 -9.33
N ALA A 393 -3.72 26.22 -10.50
CA ALA A 393 -2.96 25.48 -11.51
C ALA A 393 -1.77 26.29 -12.07
N ALA A 394 -1.96 27.60 -12.31
CA ALA A 394 -0.89 28.50 -12.73
C ALA A 394 0.20 28.60 -11.65
N THR A 395 -0.20 28.81 -10.38
CA THR A 395 0.73 28.89 -9.25
C THR A 395 1.48 27.57 -9.05
N PHE A 396 0.79 26.44 -9.22
CA PHE A 396 1.41 25.12 -9.19
C PHE A 396 2.42 24.96 -10.31
N THR A 397 2.16 25.46 -11.52
CA THR A 397 3.11 25.40 -12.64
C THR A 397 4.35 26.27 -12.40
N GLU A 398 4.20 27.41 -11.71
CA GLU A 398 5.32 28.29 -11.35
C GLU A 398 6.16 27.75 -10.19
N ALA A 399 5.57 26.92 -9.31
CA ALA A 399 6.26 26.34 -8.14
C ALA A 399 5.91 24.85 -7.86
N PRO A 400 6.02 23.95 -8.85
CA PRO A 400 5.45 22.59 -8.77
C PRO A 400 6.19 21.69 -7.78
N TRP A 401 7.42 22.05 -7.42
CA TRP A 401 8.23 21.38 -6.41
C TRP A 401 7.98 21.87 -4.98
N THR A 402 7.21 22.95 -4.79
CA THR A 402 6.97 23.55 -3.46
C THR A 402 5.51 23.49 -3.02
N LEU A 403 4.57 23.84 -3.91
CA LEU A 403 3.17 23.46 -3.77
C LEU A 403 3.07 22.05 -4.36
N ARG A 404 3.03 21.05 -3.49
CA ARG A 404 2.98 19.63 -3.88
C ARG A 404 1.54 19.15 -3.93
N ARG A 405 1.29 18.11 -4.73
CA ARG A 405 0.06 17.31 -4.61
C ARG A 405 -0.07 16.78 -3.18
N GLY A 406 -1.31 16.72 -2.70
CA GLY A 406 -1.66 16.01 -1.48
C GLY A 406 -2.62 16.78 -0.59
N LEU A 407 -2.85 16.22 0.60
CA LEU A 407 -3.77 16.78 1.57
C LEU A 407 -3.08 17.85 2.41
N TYR A 408 -3.57 19.08 2.34
CA TYR A 408 -3.17 20.19 3.19
C TYR A 408 -4.15 20.30 4.35
N VAL A 409 -3.61 20.42 5.57
CA VAL A 409 -4.38 20.46 6.80
C VAL A 409 -3.95 21.62 7.68
N ARG A 410 -4.88 22.13 8.48
CA ARG A 410 -4.59 23.17 9.47
C ARG A 410 -3.48 22.73 10.43
N PHE A 411 -2.51 23.63 10.61
CA PHE A 411 -1.31 23.39 11.43
C PHE A 411 -1.34 24.10 12.79
N SER A 412 -2.24 25.05 13.07
CA SER A 412 -2.26 25.73 14.37
C SER A 412 -2.74 24.80 15.51
N ASP A 413 -2.10 24.93 16.68
CA ASP A 413 -2.49 24.29 17.95
C ASP A 413 -3.71 24.97 18.62
N ASP A 414 -4.22 26.04 17.99
CA ASP A 414 -5.44 26.69 18.42
C ASP A 414 -6.61 25.70 18.35
N GLN A 415 -7.48 25.70 19.36
CA GLN A 415 -8.64 24.80 19.52
C GLN A 415 -9.72 24.94 18.42
N GLU A 416 -9.38 25.49 17.26
CA GLU A 416 -10.28 25.64 16.13
C GLU A 416 -10.42 24.34 15.33
N ALA A 417 -11.59 24.19 14.70
CA ALA A 417 -11.93 23.00 13.92
C ALA A 417 -10.90 22.68 12.83
N LEU A 418 -10.67 21.39 12.60
CA LEU A 418 -9.85 20.90 11.50
C LEU A 418 -10.40 21.40 10.15
N PHE A 419 -9.51 21.98 9.35
CA PHE A 419 -9.78 22.36 7.96
C PHE A 419 -8.77 21.64 7.06
N SER A 420 -9.25 21.14 5.92
CA SER A 420 -8.40 20.51 4.92
C SER A 420 -8.77 20.90 3.50
N LEU A 421 -7.78 20.90 2.62
CA LEU A 421 -7.95 20.93 1.17
C LEU A 421 -7.02 19.92 0.51
N PHE A 422 -7.36 19.44 -0.67
CA PHE A 422 -6.48 18.55 -1.44
C PHE A 422 -6.17 19.12 -2.81
N LEU A 423 -4.87 19.19 -3.13
CA LEU A 423 -4.39 19.57 -4.45
C LEU A 423 -4.01 18.32 -5.25
N GLY A 424 -4.52 18.22 -6.47
CA GLY A 424 -4.20 17.14 -7.42
C GLY A 424 -2.87 17.34 -8.15
N ASP A 425 -2.55 16.43 -9.07
CA ASP A 425 -1.30 16.46 -9.85
C ASP A 425 -1.14 17.70 -10.76
N SER A 426 -2.26 18.35 -11.12
CA SER A 426 -2.27 19.60 -11.89
C SER A 426 -2.33 20.85 -11.00
N GLY A 427 -2.20 20.70 -9.68
CA GLY A 427 -2.37 21.80 -8.72
C GLY A 427 -3.80 22.25 -8.50
N THR A 428 -4.76 21.59 -9.14
CA THR A 428 -6.20 21.89 -9.00
C THR A 428 -6.75 21.36 -7.68
N LEU A 429 -7.68 22.11 -7.10
CA LEU A 429 -8.41 21.72 -5.90
C LEU A 429 -9.34 20.54 -6.21
N GLN A 430 -9.13 19.41 -5.55
CA GLN A 430 -9.98 18.22 -5.71
C GLN A 430 -10.96 18.03 -4.55
N SER A 431 -10.64 18.61 -3.39
CA SER A 431 -11.54 18.73 -2.25
C SER A 431 -11.17 20.00 -1.47
N GLY A 432 -12.15 20.60 -0.82
CA GLY A 432 -11.93 21.75 0.04
C GLY A 432 -12.93 21.76 1.18
N GLY A 433 -12.91 22.85 1.94
CA GLY A 433 -13.74 23.01 3.12
C GLY A 433 -14.36 24.39 3.21
N LYS A 434 -15.18 24.55 4.25
CA LYS A 434 -15.79 25.83 4.60
C LYS A 434 -14.80 26.70 5.37
N VAL A 435 -14.54 27.90 4.87
CA VAL A 435 -13.68 28.91 5.48
C VAL A 435 -14.58 29.87 6.27
N PRO A 436 -14.52 29.88 7.61
CA PRO A 436 -15.38 30.74 8.43
C PRO A 436 -15.22 32.23 8.11
N ALA A 437 -16.28 33.01 8.36
CA ALA A 437 -16.26 34.47 8.26
C ALA A 437 -15.20 35.09 9.18
N GLY A 438 -14.51 36.13 8.69
CA GLY A 438 -13.49 36.85 9.45
C GLY A 438 -12.29 36.00 9.91
N SER A 439 -11.96 34.92 9.20
CA SER A 439 -10.92 33.96 9.61
C SER A 439 -9.77 33.86 8.62
N THR A 440 -8.60 33.48 9.13
CA THR A 440 -7.42 33.14 8.32
C THR A 440 -6.94 31.75 8.71
N VAL A 441 -6.94 30.83 7.75
CA VAL A 441 -6.55 29.44 7.93
C VAL A 441 -5.17 29.22 7.32
N LYS A 442 -4.21 28.72 8.11
CA LYS A 442 -2.88 28.32 7.62
C LYS A 442 -2.79 26.80 7.53
N LEU A 443 -2.32 26.32 6.39
CA LEU A 443 -2.35 24.92 6.00
C LEU A 443 -0.95 24.45 5.60
N ARG A 444 -0.63 23.21 5.96
CA ARG A 444 0.57 22.50 5.50
C ARG A 444 0.21 21.13 4.98
N LEU A 445 1.06 20.58 4.13
CA LEU A 445 0.94 19.19 3.70
C LEU A 445 0.92 18.26 4.92
N VAL A 446 0.04 17.25 4.88
CA VAL A 446 -0.13 16.30 5.98
C VAL A 446 1.18 15.59 6.31
N ASP A 447 1.99 15.23 5.32
CA ASP A 447 3.29 14.57 5.53
C ASP A 447 4.23 15.42 6.39
N SER A 448 4.27 16.74 6.15
CA SER A 448 5.05 17.67 6.96
C SER A 448 4.52 17.76 8.39
N LYS A 449 3.19 17.72 8.58
CA LYS A 449 2.57 17.67 9.92
C LYS A 449 2.92 16.38 10.65
N LEU A 450 2.96 15.25 9.94
CA LEU A 450 3.26 13.94 10.53
C LEU A 450 4.74 13.76 10.89
N GLN A 451 5.66 14.41 10.19
CA GLN A 451 7.09 14.42 10.52
C GLN A 451 7.40 15.24 11.79
N GLY A 452 6.60 16.29 12.06
CA GLY A 452 6.80 17.22 13.17
C GLY A 452 5.62 17.25 14.14
N LEU A 453 5.13 16.07 14.56
CA LEU A 453 4.01 16.00 15.50
C LEU A 453 4.34 16.71 16.84
N PRO A 454 3.41 17.52 17.39
CA PRO A 454 3.60 18.15 18.69
C PRO A 454 3.88 17.12 19.79
N ALA A 455 4.66 17.51 20.79
CA ALA A 455 4.97 16.65 21.93
C ALA A 455 3.66 16.15 22.61
N GLY A 456 3.57 14.84 22.84
CA GLY A 456 2.36 14.19 23.39
C GLY A 456 1.39 13.63 22.34
N SER A 457 1.50 14.09 21.09
CA SER A 457 0.77 13.48 19.96
C SER A 457 1.39 12.14 19.57
N THR A 458 0.60 11.24 19.01
CA THR A 458 1.04 9.88 18.63
C THR A 458 0.38 9.44 17.34
N LYS A 459 1.18 8.91 16.41
CA LYS A 459 0.67 8.24 15.22
C LYS A 459 0.17 6.86 15.61
N LEU A 460 -1.14 6.63 15.50
CA LEU A 460 -1.78 5.36 15.84
C LEU A 460 -1.73 4.38 14.67
N PHE A 461 -1.98 4.87 13.46
CA PHE A 461 -1.99 4.06 12.24
C PHE A 461 -1.47 4.88 11.06
N CYS A 462 -0.79 4.20 10.14
CA CYS A 462 -0.31 4.80 8.90
C CYS A 462 -0.20 3.73 7.82
N ASP A 463 -0.91 3.94 6.72
CA ASP A 463 -0.58 3.34 5.44
C ASP A 463 -0.27 4.46 4.41
N ASP A 464 -0.21 4.12 3.13
CA ASP A 464 0.10 5.06 2.04
C ASP A 464 -0.94 6.18 1.85
N ASN A 465 -2.20 5.95 2.26
CA ASN A 465 -3.31 6.88 2.00
C ASN A 465 -4.08 7.32 3.27
N LEU A 466 -4.08 6.53 4.33
CA LEU A 466 -4.74 6.81 5.60
C LEU A 466 -3.73 6.97 6.73
N GLN A 467 -3.85 8.07 7.45
CA GLN A 467 -3.11 8.30 8.69
C GLN A 467 -4.05 8.63 9.84
N VAL A 468 -3.87 7.96 10.97
CA VAL A 468 -4.65 8.19 12.20
C VAL A 468 -3.71 8.67 13.29
N VAL A 469 -4.00 9.83 13.84
CA VAL A 469 -3.18 10.50 14.86
C VAL A 469 -4.03 10.81 16.08
N ARG A 470 -3.50 10.50 17.26
CA ARG A 470 -4.00 11.05 18.52
C ARG A 470 -3.22 12.33 18.84
N THR A 471 -3.91 13.45 19.03
CA THR A 471 -3.27 14.71 19.46
C THR A 471 -2.90 14.66 20.94
N ALA A 472 -2.11 15.61 21.42
CA ALA A 472 -1.77 15.74 22.83
C ALA A 472 -3.02 15.98 23.72
N GLU A 473 -4.03 16.65 23.17
CA GLU A 473 -5.34 16.90 23.83
C GLU A 473 -6.27 15.69 23.78
N GLY A 474 -5.84 14.57 23.18
CA GLY A 474 -6.64 13.36 23.06
C GLY A 474 -7.66 13.35 21.92
N ARG A 475 -7.61 14.32 20.99
CA ARG A 475 -8.43 14.29 19.77
C ARG A 475 -7.91 13.25 18.79
N LEU A 476 -8.77 12.69 17.96
CA LEU A 476 -8.39 11.77 16.88
C LEU A 476 -8.50 12.48 15.54
N GLN A 477 -7.39 12.60 14.82
CA GLN A 477 -7.34 13.15 13.47
C GLN A 477 -7.10 12.02 12.48
N LEU A 478 -7.98 11.90 11.50
CA LEU A 478 -7.91 10.92 10.42
C LEU A 478 -7.71 11.67 9.09
N PHE A 479 -6.68 11.30 8.36
CA PHE A 479 -6.28 11.93 7.10
C PHE A 479 -6.40 10.91 5.97
N ASN A 480 -7.30 11.14 5.02
CA ASN A 480 -7.49 10.29 3.86
C ASN A 480 -7.01 11.01 2.60
N GLN A 481 -5.97 10.47 1.96
CA GLN A 481 -5.39 10.97 0.71
C GLN A 481 -5.85 10.18 -0.53
N ALA A 482 -6.62 9.11 -0.36
CA ALA A 482 -7.11 8.29 -1.46
C ALA A 482 -8.26 8.95 -2.24
N ASN A 483 -8.48 8.44 -3.45
CA ASN A 483 -9.59 8.82 -4.33
C ASN A 483 -10.96 8.29 -3.87
N CYS A 484 -11.00 7.43 -2.86
CA CYS A 484 -12.22 6.83 -2.33
C CYS A 484 -12.39 7.13 -0.84
N GLU A 485 -13.62 6.97 -0.35
CA GLU A 485 -13.90 7.02 1.09
C GLU A 485 -13.21 5.85 1.80
N TYR A 486 -12.51 6.16 2.89
CA TYR A 486 -11.93 5.14 3.76
C TYR A 486 -12.97 4.69 4.79
N ASN A 487 -13.16 3.38 4.87
CA ASN A 487 -14.04 2.74 5.84
C ASN A 487 -13.20 2.14 6.98
N VAL A 488 -12.85 2.96 7.97
CA VAL A 488 -12.02 2.53 9.11
C VAL A 488 -12.85 1.60 9.99
N HIS A 489 -12.52 0.32 9.94
CA HIS A 489 -13.36 -0.74 10.47
C HIS A 489 -12.80 -1.27 11.80
N PRO A 490 -13.66 -1.61 12.80
CA PRO A 490 -13.22 -2.23 14.06
C PRO A 490 -12.60 -3.64 13.90
N MET A 491 -12.54 -4.15 12.67
CA MET A 491 -11.94 -5.45 12.34
C MET A 491 -10.50 -5.32 11.87
N TRP A 492 -10.02 -4.10 11.65
CA TRP A 492 -8.63 -3.85 11.30
C TRP A 492 -7.78 -4.00 12.55
N TYR A 493 -6.99 -5.08 12.57
CA TYR A 493 -6.20 -5.45 13.74
C TYR A 493 -5.30 -4.30 14.21
N ASP A 494 -4.54 -3.68 13.31
CA ASP A 494 -3.57 -2.63 13.68
C ASP A 494 -4.24 -1.39 14.27
N VAL A 495 -5.32 -0.90 13.63
CA VAL A 495 -6.10 0.25 14.15
C VAL A 495 -6.72 -0.10 15.50
N ARG A 496 -7.30 -1.29 15.64
CA ARG A 496 -7.90 -1.78 16.88
C ARG A 496 -6.86 -1.86 18.00
N GLN A 497 -5.70 -2.46 17.76
CA GLN A 497 -4.63 -2.55 18.76
C GLN A 497 -4.11 -1.17 19.15
N ALA A 498 -3.84 -0.29 18.17
CA ALA A 498 -3.30 1.04 18.43
C ALA A 498 -4.27 1.91 19.24
N THR A 499 -5.57 1.79 18.98
CA THR A 499 -6.60 2.58 19.66
C THR A 499 -6.88 2.13 21.10
N LYS A 500 -6.39 0.98 21.56
CA LYS A 500 -6.45 0.59 22.99
C LYS A 500 -5.70 1.55 23.91
N ALA A 501 -4.69 2.25 23.39
CA ALA A 501 -3.93 3.26 24.12
C ALA A 501 -4.61 4.65 24.13
N VAL A 502 -5.77 4.78 23.47
CA VAL A 502 -6.59 6.00 23.49
C VAL A 502 -7.54 5.90 24.69
N GLN A 503 -7.82 7.04 25.33
CA GLN A 503 -8.73 7.08 26.46
C GLN A 503 -10.10 6.51 26.07
N HIS A 504 -10.66 5.60 26.89
CA HIS A 504 -11.95 5.01 26.59
C HIS A 504 -13.06 6.08 26.56
N GLY A 505 -14.00 5.94 25.63
CA GLY A 505 -15.11 6.87 25.49
C GLY A 505 -15.70 6.90 24.08
N VAL A 506 -16.60 7.86 23.89
CA VAL A 506 -17.26 8.16 22.63
C VAL A 506 -16.62 9.42 22.03
N TYR A 507 -16.22 9.33 20.77
CA TYR A 507 -15.57 10.41 20.03
C TYR A 507 -16.34 10.74 18.78
N GLU A 508 -16.58 12.02 18.51
CA GLU A 508 -17.45 12.48 17.42
C GLU A 508 -16.92 13.71 16.72
N ASP A 509 -17.27 13.86 15.44
CA ASP A 509 -17.15 15.14 14.75
C ASP A 509 -18.40 16.01 14.96
N ALA A 510 -18.32 17.27 14.53
CA ALA A 510 -19.43 18.22 14.63
C ALA A 510 -20.46 18.11 13.49
N SER A 511 -20.27 17.18 12.54
CA SER A 511 -21.08 17.13 11.32
C SER A 511 -22.44 16.44 11.52
N GLY A 512 -22.53 15.53 12.51
CA GLY A 512 -23.72 14.70 12.72
C GLY A 512 -23.98 13.68 11.59
N LEU A 513 -23.04 13.52 10.66
CA LEU A 513 -23.18 12.54 9.57
C LEU A 513 -23.09 11.10 10.10
N PRO A 514 -23.68 10.11 9.42
CA PRO A 514 -23.51 8.71 9.76
C PRO A 514 -22.04 8.28 9.76
N PHE A 515 -21.68 7.32 10.63
CA PHE A 515 -20.31 6.78 10.75
C PHE A 515 -19.24 7.83 11.11
N ARG A 516 -19.65 8.87 11.87
CA ARG A 516 -18.76 9.89 12.46
C ARG A 516 -18.55 9.73 13.97
N THR A 517 -18.86 8.55 14.50
CA THR A 517 -18.70 8.23 15.92
C THR A 517 -17.70 7.09 16.08
N ALA A 518 -16.59 7.35 16.77
CA ALA A 518 -15.65 6.34 17.22
C ALA A 518 -15.95 5.93 18.67
N ILE A 519 -16.27 4.66 18.88
CA ILE A 519 -16.44 4.04 20.19
C ILE A 519 -15.13 3.35 20.54
N ILE A 520 -14.47 3.77 21.61
CA ILE A 520 -13.19 3.22 22.04
C ILE A 520 -13.32 2.65 23.45
N SER A 521 -13.00 1.37 23.61
CA SER A 521 -12.99 0.65 24.89
C SER A 521 -11.68 -0.09 25.12
N CYS A 522 -11.64 -1.00 26.10
CA CYS A 522 -10.52 -1.92 26.31
C CYS A 522 -10.24 -2.81 25.08
N HIS A 523 -11.21 -2.94 24.19
CA HIS A 523 -11.08 -3.65 22.92
C HIS A 523 -10.46 -2.79 21.81
N GLY A 524 -10.19 -1.50 22.05
CA GLY A 524 -9.84 -0.52 21.02
C GLY A 524 -11.09 0.03 20.32
N LEU A 525 -10.96 0.39 19.04
CA LEU A 525 -12.05 0.85 18.19
C LEU A 525 -13.12 -0.25 18.02
N GLN A 526 -14.37 0.07 18.34
CA GLN A 526 -15.54 -0.82 18.25
C GLN A 526 -16.65 -0.30 17.33
N SER A 527 -16.42 0.80 16.62
CA SER A 527 -17.37 1.33 15.65
C SER A 527 -16.70 1.61 14.32
N ARG A 528 -17.51 1.60 13.28
CA ARG A 528 -17.11 1.94 11.91
C ARG A 528 -17.01 3.46 11.78
N VAL A 529 -15.90 3.97 11.26
CA VAL A 529 -15.65 5.40 11.04
C VAL A 529 -15.34 5.64 9.57
N LYS A 530 -16.12 6.49 8.91
CA LYS A 530 -15.91 6.84 7.50
C LYS A 530 -15.12 8.13 7.37
N VAL A 531 -14.18 8.16 6.44
CA VAL A 531 -13.35 9.34 6.13
C VAL A 531 -13.46 9.61 4.63
N PRO A 532 -14.11 10.70 4.18
CA PRO A 532 -14.31 10.97 2.75
C PRO A 532 -12.98 11.02 2.00
N ALA A 533 -13.04 10.73 0.70
CA ALA A 533 -11.89 10.82 -0.19
C ALA A 533 -11.20 12.19 -0.05
N LYS A 534 -9.87 12.19 -0.06
CA LYS A 534 -9.05 13.42 -0.10
C LYS A 534 -9.43 14.42 1.00
N SER A 535 -9.73 13.96 2.21
CA SER A 535 -10.23 14.83 3.27
C SER A 535 -9.60 14.50 4.62
N ALA A 536 -9.82 15.37 5.60
CA ALA A 536 -9.45 15.13 6.98
C ALA A 536 -10.67 15.21 7.90
N VAL A 537 -10.65 14.40 8.96
CA VAL A 537 -11.74 14.29 9.93
C VAL A 537 -11.14 14.36 11.33
N GLU A 538 -11.78 15.13 12.19
CA GLU A 538 -11.41 15.24 13.60
C GLU A 538 -12.54 14.75 14.49
N LEU A 539 -12.23 13.83 15.40
CA LEU A 539 -13.15 13.31 16.39
C LEU A 539 -12.71 13.77 17.78
N CYS A 540 -13.62 14.44 18.49
CA CYS A 540 -13.42 14.91 19.84
C CYS A 540 -14.16 14.02 20.83
N ARG A 541 -13.59 13.77 22.01
CA ARG A 541 -14.26 12.99 23.06
C ARG A 541 -15.49 13.76 23.57
N VAL A 542 -16.68 13.18 23.43
CA VAL A 542 -17.95 13.78 23.87
C VAL A 542 -18.52 13.15 25.14
N GLY A 543 -18.05 11.96 25.53
CA GLY A 543 -18.56 11.28 26.72
C GLY A 543 -17.91 9.94 27.02
N ASP A 544 -18.30 9.37 28.15
CA ASP A 544 -17.93 8.00 28.56
C ASP A 544 -18.73 6.95 27.78
N LEU A 545 -18.29 5.70 27.78
CA LEU A 545 -19.01 4.61 27.11
C LEU A 545 -20.46 4.44 27.60
N LYS A 546 -20.74 4.74 28.88
CA LYS A 546 -22.09 4.69 29.46
C LYS A 546 -23.04 5.78 28.94
N SER A 547 -22.51 6.79 28.24
CA SER A 547 -23.32 7.89 27.68
C SER A 547 -24.08 7.49 26.42
N ILE A 548 -23.76 6.33 25.84
CA ILE A 548 -24.41 5.79 24.65
C ILE A 548 -24.91 4.38 24.95
N GLN A 549 -26.12 4.07 24.49
CA GLN A 549 -26.66 2.72 24.52
C GLN A 549 -26.25 2.00 23.23
N GLN A 550 -25.38 1.00 23.30
CA GLN A 550 -24.96 0.21 22.15
C GLN A 550 -25.95 -0.94 21.90
N VAL A 551 -26.50 -0.98 20.70
CA VAL A 551 -27.52 -1.95 20.29
C VAL A 551 -26.97 -2.91 19.27
N ALA A 552 -27.01 -4.21 19.56
CA ALA A 552 -26.69 -5.25 18.60
C ALA A 552 -27.92 -5.54 17.72
N VAL A 553 -27.76 -5.52 16.41
CA VAL A 553 -28.82 -5.86 15.46
C VAL A 553 -28.63 -7.31 14.99
N LEU A 554 -29.54 -8.20 15.38
CA LEU A 554 -29.44 -9.65 15.14
C LEU A 554 -30.61 -10.15 14.25
N PRO A 555 -30.38 -10.31 12.94
CA PRO A 555 -31.25 -11.02 12.01
C PRO A 555 -31.62 -12.43 12.48
N LEU A 556 -32.91 -12.74 12.45
CA LEU A 556 -33.50 -14.05 12.80
C LEU A 556 -34.10 -14.72 11.55
N GLY A 557 -33.38 -14.68 10.43
CA GLY A 557 -33.91 -14.65 9.06
C GLY A 557 -34.97 -15.68 8.65
N ASP A 558 -35.98 -15.20 7.91
CA ASP A 558 -36.68 -15.93 6.84
C ASP A 558 -36.05 -15.44 5.52
N ARG A 559 -35.16 -16.26 4.94
CA ARG A 559 -34.27 -15.91 3.80
C ARG A 559 -33.20 -14.85 4.15
N CYS A 560 -32.47 -14.39 3.12
CA CYS A 560 -31.32 -13.49 3.24
C CYS A 560 -31.66 -11.98 3.26
N SER A 561 -32.95 -11.58 3.24
CA SER A 561 -33.38 -10.19 3.07
C SER A 561 -32.75 -9.21 4.07
N THR A 562 -32.86 -9.49 5.37
CA THR A 562 -32.32 -8.59 6.41
C THR A 562 -30.81 -8.41 6.29
N ARG A 563 -30.07 -9.48 6.01
CA ARG A 563 -28.61 -9.43 5.82
C ARG A 563 -28.25 -8.56 4.62
N MET A 564 -28.89 -8.79 3.47
CA MET A 564 -28.67 -8.01 2.26
C MET A 564 -28.92 -6.51 2.50
N LEU A 565 -29.97 -6.18 3.25
CA LEU A 565 -30.32 -4.81 3.58
C LEU A 565 -29.33 -4.19 4.57
N LEU A 566 -28.98 -4.88 5.66
CA LEU A 566 -27.96 -4.43 6.62
C LEU A 566 -26.61 -4.16 5.95
N HIS A 567 -26.18 -5.06 5.06
CA HIS A 567 -24.99 -4.86 4.26
C HIS A 567 -25.11 -3.64 3.34
N LYS A 568 -26.24 -3.48 2.63
CA LYS A 568 -26.45 -2.35 1.72
C LYS A 568 -26.48 -1.00 2.44
N ILE A 569 -26.93 -0.96 3.70
CA ILE A 569 -26.90 0.24 4.54
C ILE A 569 -25.68 0.33 5.45
N GLU A 570 -24.76 -0.64 5.38
CA GLU A 570 -23.49 -0.70 6.10
C GLU A 570 -23.61 -0.82 7.63
N PHE A 571 -24.74 -1.36 8.12
CA PHE A 571 -24.98 -1.64 9.55
C PHE A 571 -24.58 -3.07 9.91
N ASP A 572 -23.79 -3.71 9.05
CA ASP A 572 -23.50 -5.13 9.06
C ASP A 572 -22.39 -5.54 10.04
N GLY A 573 -22.72 -5.86 11.30
CA GLY A 573 -21.77 -6.44 12.26
C GLY A 573 -21.37 -7.90 11.96
N PRO A 574 -20.30 -8.47 12.54
CA PRO A 574 -19.94 -9.89 12.31
C PRO A 574 -20.90 -10.94 12.94
N CYS A 575 -22.13 -10.58 13.32
CA CYS A 575 -22.97 -11.40 14.21
C CYS A 575 -24.19 -12.03 13.56
N TYR A 576 -24.00 -13.12 12.82
CA TYR A 576 -25.13 -13.76 12.15
C TYR A 576 -25.03 -15.29 12.10
N PRO A 577 -25.55 -16.03 13.09
CA PRO A 577 -25.71 -17.48 12.95
C PRO A 577 -26.60 -17.82 11.76
N PHE A 578 -27.56 -16.95 11.44
CA PHE A 578 -28.56 -17.18 10.40
C PHE A 578 -28.21 -16.63 9.01
N ASP A 579 -27.00 -16.10 8.80
CA ASP A 579 -26.65 -15.33 7.60
C ASP A 579 -26.68 -16.10 6.28
N LEU A 580 -26.35 -17.39 6.34
CA LEU A 580 -26.34 -18.31 5.20
C LEU A 580 -27.41 -19.41 5.36
N THR A 581 -28.38 -19.17 6.25
CA THR A 581 -29.46 -20.12 6.50
C THR A 581 -30.79 -19.52 6.16
N ARG A 582 -31.72 -20.36 5.73
CA ARG A 582 -33.12 -20.00 5.67
C ARG A 582 -33.83 -20.69 6.83
N THR A 583 -34.54 -19.93 7.65
CA THR A 583 -35.42 -20.49 8.69
C THR A 583 -36.85 -20.01 8.50
N THR A 584 -37.74 -20.86 8.00
CA THR A 584 -39.15 -20.48 7.74
C THR A 584 -40.01 -20.45 9.00
N SER A 585 -39.59 -21.10 10.09
CA SER A 585 -40.29 -21.19 11.38
C SER A 585 -39.62 -20.34 12.44
N LEU A 586 -40.37 -19.45 13.12
CA LEU A 586 -39.81 -18.65 14.21
C LEU A 586 -39.68 -19.49 15.49
N ALA A 587 -40.53 -20.51 15.69
CA ALA A 587 -40.35 -21.48 16.76
C ALA A 587 -39.01 -22.22 16.67
N ASP A 588 -38.58 -22.61 15.46
CA ASP A 588 -37.29 -23.28 15.26
C ASP A 588 -36.12 -22.35 15.64
N VAL A 589 -36.20 -21.07 15.27
CA VAL A 589 -35.24 -20.03 15.70
C VAL A 589 -35.20 -19.90 17.22
N ALA A 590 -36.36 -19.86 17.86
CA ALA A 590 -36.46 -19.74 19.31
C ALA A 590 -35.81 -20.93 20.02
N ASP A 591 -36.04 -22.15 19.53
CA ASP A 591 -35.43 -23.37 20.08
C ASP A 591 -33.92 -23.44 19.84
N MET A 592 -33.45 -23.10 18.62
CA MET A 592 -32.02 -23.00 18.29
C MET A 592 -31.29 -22.05 19.22
N ALA A 593 -31.80 -20.82 19.36
CA ALA A 593 -31.17 -19.81 20.20
C ALA A 593 -31.23 -20.19 21.70
N ALA A 594 -32.31 -20.83 22.14
CA ALA A 594 -32.46 -21.32 23.52
C ALA A 594 -31.49 -22.46 23.86
N THR A 595 -31.15 -23.29 22.88
CA THR A 595 -30.23 -24.43 23.03
C THR A 595 -28.78 -24.09 22.64
N GLY A 596 -28.48 -22.85 22.26
CA GLY A 596 -27.12 -22.43 21.93
C GLY A 596 -26.63 -22.95 20.58
N PHE A 597 -27.54 -23.30 19.68
CA PHE A 597 -27.25 -23.77 18.31
C PHE A 597 -26.49 -25.10 18.22
N GLU A 598 -26.29 -25.84 19.31
CA GLU A 598 -25.40 -27.02 19.33
C GLU A 598 -25.73 -28.07 18.27
N ASP A 599 -27.02 -28.30 18.00
CA ASP A 599 -27.47 -29.28 17.01
C ASP A 599 -27.41 -28.77 15.55
N MET A 600 -27.19 -27.48 15.30
CA MET A 600 -27.35 -26.84 13.98
C MET A 600 -26.42 -27.41 12.90
N TRP A 601 -25.27 -27.93 13.31
CA TRP A 601 -24.30 -28.60 12.43
C TRP A 601 -24.08 -30.06 12.83
N ASN A 602 -25.02 -30.66 13.58
CA ASN A 602 -24.95 -32.06 13.97
C ASN A 602 -25.18 -32.95 12.72
N PRO A 603 -24.20 -33.78 12.32
CA PRO A 603 -24.33 -34.62 11.12
C PRO A 603 -25.56 -35.52 11.13
N ASP A 604 -25.98 -36.02 12.30
CA ASP A 604 -27.15 -36.89 12.42
C ASP A 604 -28.47 -36.14 12.17
N CYS A 605 -28.45 -34.82 12.27
CA CYS A 605 -29.58 -33.96 11.98
C CYS A 605 -29.58 -33.40 10.55
N LEU A 606 -28.49 -33.55 9.79
CA LEU A 606 -28.36 -32.95 8.46
C LEU A 606 -28.57 -33.98 7.34
N TYR A 607 -29.20 -33.52 6.26
CA TYR A 607 -29.28 -34.29 5.01
C TYR A 607 -29.22 -33.36 3.80
N TYR A 608 -28.63 -33.85 2.72
CA TYR A 608 -28.57 -33.14 1.45
C TYR A 608 -29.73 -33.57 0.54
N ASP A 609 -30.41 -32.60 -0.07
CA ASP A 609 -31.43 -32.80 -1.10
C ASP A 609 -30.85 -32.38 -2.46
N GLY A 610 -30.63 -33.38 -3.33
CA GLY A 610 -30.03 -33.19 -4.64
C GLY A 610 -30.95 -32.52 -5.66
N ASP A 611 -32.27 -32.59 -5.49
CA ASP A 611 -33.22 -31.95 -6.41
C ASP A 611 -33.29 -30.44 -6.15
N VAL A 612 -33.19 -30.05 -4.88
CA VAL A 612 -33.27 -28.65 -4.46
C VAL A 612 -31.89 -27.98 -4.37
N GLY A 613 -30.81 -28.75 -4.33
CA GLY A 613 -29.46 -28.19 -4.24
C GLY A 613 -29.07 -27.72 -2.83
N ARG A 614 -29.64 -28.30 -1.76
CA ARG A 614 -29.59 -27.72 -0.40
C ARG A 614 -29.45 -28.75 0.71
N ILE A 615 -28.88 -28.31 1.84
CA ILE A 615 -28.83 -29.10 3.07
C ILE A 615 -30.00 -28.71 3.97
N PHE A 616 -30.70 -29.69 4.52
CA PHE A 616 -31.85 -29.53 5.40
C PHE A 616 -31.60 -30.15 6.78
N HIS A 617 -32.40 -29.74 7.76
CA HIS A 617 -32.32 -30.21 9.14
C HIS A 617 -33.53 -31.07 9.53
N ARG A 618 -33.30 -32.23 10.16
CA ARG A 618 -34.35 -33.19 10.56
C ARG A 618 -35.13 -32.76 11.82
N LYS A 619 -34.48 -32.01 12.71
CA LYS A 619 -35.10 -31.48 13.95
C LYS A 619 -35.88 -30.18 13.71
N TRP A 620 -35.28 -29.23 12.99
CA TRP A 620 -35.83 -27.91 12.71
C TRP A 620 -36.21 -27.86 11.23
N ASN A 621 -37.44 -28.26 10.92
CA ASN A 621 -37.89 -28.46 9.55
C ASN A 621 -37.91 -27.16 8.73
N GLY A 622 -37.91 -26.00 9.40
CA GLY A 622 -37.79 -24.71 8.74
C GLY A 622 -36.36 -24.34 8.34
N LEU A 623 -35.34 -25.02 8.86
CA LEU A 623 -33.92 -24.72 8.67
C LEU A 623 -33.35 -25.41 7.42
N SER A 624 -32.72 -24.60 6.57
CA SER A 624 -31.94 -25.09 5.43
C SER A 624 -30.72 -24.21 5.18
N PHE A 625 -29.72 -24.77 4.52
CA PHE A 625 -28.46 -24.14 4.18
C PHE A 625 -28.26 -24.15 2.66
N ALA A 626 -27.93 -22.99 2.11
CA ALA A 626 -27.59 -22.82 0.69
C ALA A 626 -26.10 -22.52 0.56
N HIS A 627 -25.49 -22.88 -0.58
CA HIS A 627 -24.08 -22.59 -0.90
C HIS A 627 -23.08 -23.19 0.11
N GLU A 628 -23.43 -24.31 0.76
CA GLU A 628 -22.51 -25.08 1.60
C GLU A 628 -21.82 -26.21 0.84
N VAL A 629 -22.13 -26.41 -0.45
CA VAL A 629 -21.49 -27.44 -1.30
C VAL A 629 -20.70 -26.73 -2.39
N GLU A 630 -19.40 -27.01 -2.46
CA GLU A 630 -18.44 -26.41 -3.40
C GLU A 630 -18.12 -27.43 -4.52
N TYR A 631 -19.04 -27.56 -5.49
CA TYR A 631 -18.92 -28.53 -6.59
C TYR A 631 -17.66 -28.37 -7.43
N GLU A 632 -17.17 -27.15 -7.59
CA GLU A 632 -15.96 -26.82 -8.36
C GLU A 632 -14.69 -27.38 -7.70
N GLN A 633 -14.72 -27.64 -6.40
CA GLN A 633 -13.64 -28.30 -5.66
C GLN A 633 -13.82 -29.83 -5.60
N GLY A 634 -14.78 -30.38 -6.36
CA GLY A 634 -15.04 -31.82 -6.44
C GLY A 634 -15.76 -32.40 -5.22
N GLU A 635 -16.50 -31.59 -4.47
CA GLU A 635 -17.26 -32.07 -3.30
C GLU A 635 -18.44 -32.97 -3.71
N ASP A 636 -18.59 -34.08 -2.99
CA ASP A 636 -19.68 -35.05 -3.17
C ASP A 636 -20.55 -35.08 -1.90
N PRO A 637 -21.63 -34.29 -1.83
CA PRO A 637 -22.50 -34.25 -0.65
C PRO A 637 -23.31 -35.54 -0.44
N ILE A 638 -23.35 -36.44 -1.42
CA ILE A 638 -24.09 -37.71 -1.35
C ILE A 638 -23.17 -38.85 -0.88
N GLY A 639 -21.99 -38.98 -1.49
CA GLY A 639 -21.03 -40.02 -1.16
C GLY A 639 -20.04 -39.68 -0.05
N ASN A 640 -19.76 -38.39 0.20
CA ASN A 640 -18.80 -37.94 1.20
C ASN A 640 -19.18 -36.61 1.85
N PHE A 641 -20.14 -36.66 2.79
CA PHE A 641 -20.68 -35.47 3.44
C PHE A 641 -19.77 -34.86 4.55
N ALA A 642 -18.76 -35.60 5.03
CA ALA A 642 -17.97 -35.21 6.19
C ALA A 642 -17.18 -33.89 6.05
N PRO A 643 -16.53 -33.57 4.90
CA PRO A 643 -15.82 -32.30 4.72
C PRO A 643 -16.75 -31.09 4.83
N ILE A 644 -17.95 -31.20 4.25
CA ILE A 644 -18.99 -30.16 4.28
C ILE A 644 -19.43 -29.92 5.73
N VAL A 645 -19.74 -30.99 6.48
CA VAL A 645 -20.12 -30.88 7.90
C VAL A 645 -19.02 -30.23 8.74
N GLU A 646 -17.74 -30.58 8.52
CA GLU A 646 -16.63 -29.98 9.27
C GLU A 646 -16.46 -28.48 8.97
N ARG A 647 -16.62 -28.07 7.71
CA ARG A 647 -16.65 -26.64 7.33
C ARG A 647 -17.81 -25.91 7.99
N MET A 648 -19.02 -26.48 7.89
CA MET A 648 -20.23 -25.96 8.54
C MET A 648 -20.01 -25.82 10.05
N ARG A 649 -19.51 -26.86 10.72
CA ARG A 649 -19.21 -26.85 12.16
C ARG A 649 -18.32 -25.67 12.52
N LYS A 650 -17.19 -25.47 11.84
CA LYS A 650 -16.29 -24.33 12.11
C LYS A 650 -17.00 -22.98 11.92
N ARG A 651 -17.71 -22.82 10.80
CA ARG A 651 -18.40 -21.58 10.41
C ARG A 651 -19.51 -21.21 11.40
N TYR A 652 -20.42 -22.13 11.69
CA TYR A 652 -21.58 -21.88 12.53
C TYR A 652 -21.25 -21.86 14.02
N THR A 653 -20.26 -22.63 14.49
CA THR A 653 -19.75 -22.50 15.88
C THR A 653 -19.28 -21.07 16.15
N SER A 654 -18.50 -20.51 15.22
CA SER A 654 -17.98 -19.15 15.35
C SER A 654 -19.10 -18.10 15.36
N ARG A 655 -20.14 -18.28 14.53
CA ARG A 655 -21.29 -17.36 14.46
C ARG A 655 -22.21 -17.48 15.69
N ALA A 656 -22.48 -18.69 16.16
CA ALA A 656 -23.26 -18.96 17.37
C ALA A 656 -22.59 -18.34 18.60
N ALA A 657 -21.26 -18.49 18.73
CA ALA A 657 -20.50 -17.86 19.81
C ALA A 657 -20.60 -16.32 19.78
N ARG A 658 -20.58 -15.70 18.59
CA ARG A 658 -20.77 -14.25 18.45
C ARG A 658 -22.19 -13.79 18.76
N PHE A 659 -23.20 -14.57 18.41
CA PHE A 659 -24.59 -14.32 18.82
C PHE A 659 -24.72 -14.31 20.33
N GLU A 660 -24.17 -15.34 21.00
CA GLU A 660 -24.16 -15.43 22.45
C GLU A 660 -23.37 -14.27 23.09
N TRP A 661 -22.22 -13.92 22.53
CA TRP A 661 -21.44 -12.76 22.97
C TRP A 661 -22.24 -11.46 22.90
N ALA A 662 -22.91 -11.19 21.78
CA ALA A 662 -23.73 -9.99 21.61
C ALA A 662 -24.88 -9.95 22.63
N CYS A 663 -25.56 -11.07 22.86
CA CYS A 663 -26.63 -11.15 23.87
C CYS A 663 -26.15 -10.90 25.30
N LYS A 664 -24.88 -11.20 25.61
CA LYS A 664 -24.30 -11.00 26.95
C LYS A 664 -23.66 -9.62 27.16
N ASN A 665 -23.16 -8.99 26.09
CA ASN A 665 -22.26 -7.83 26.21
C ASN A 665 -22.78 -6.55 25.57
N ALA A 666 -23.80 -6.61 24.71
CA ALA A 666 -24.46 -5.40 24.22
C ALA A 666 -25.41 -4.83 25.29
N ASP A 667 -25.62 -3.51 25.30
CA ASP A 667 -26.58 -2.89 26.24
C ASP A 667 -28.02 -3.31 25.92
N SER A 668 -28.30 -3.57 24.64
CA SER A 668 -29.56 -4.17 24.19
C SER A 668 -29.39 -4.89 22.85
N VAL A 669 -30.35 -5.75 22.52
CA VAL A 669 -30.42 -6.48 21.25
C VAL A 669 -31.72 -6.15 20.55
N LEU A 670 -31.62 -5.77 19.27
CA LEU A 670 -32.74 -5.73 18.35
C LEU A 670 -32.70 -6.98 17.47
N PHE A 671 -33.60 -7.92 17.75
CA PHE A 671 -33.87 -9.01 16.83
C PHE A 671 -34.65 -8.52 15.63
N VAL A 672 -34.24 -8.90 14.42
CA VAL A 672 -34.93 -8.49 13.19
C VAL A 672 -35.39 -9.72 12.43
N ARG A 673 -36.71 -9.88 12.32
CA ARG A 673 -37.35 -10.98 11.60
C ARG A 673 -38.08 -10.43 10.38
N THR A 674 -37.69 -10.86 9.20
CA THR A 674 -38.53 -10.80 8.00
C THR A 674 -39.37 -12.08 7.91
N GLY A 675 -40.52 -11.99 7.25
CA GLY A 675 -41.37 -13.16 7.01
C GLY A 675 -42.40 -13.40 8.11
N VAL A 676 -43.28 -14.36 7.85
CA VAL A 676 -44.47 -14.60 8.67
C VAL A 676 -44.08 -15.21 10.03
N ALA A 677 -44.77 -14.80 11.09
CA ALA A 677 -44.69 -15.39 12.41
C ALA A 677 -46.03 -15.29 13.13
N SER A 678 -46.39 -16.28 13.94
CA SER A 678 -47.57 -16.20 14.80
C SER A 678 -47.26 -15.42 16.08
N ARG A 679 -48.31 -14.80 16.67
CA ARG A 679 -48.23 -14.21 18.01
C ARG A 679 -47.62 -15.14 19.08
N ALA A 680 -47.91 -16.44 19.00
CA ALA A 680 -47.40 -17.44 19.93
C ALA A 680 -45.88 -17.64 19.79
N GLU A 681 -45.38 -17.76 18.56
CA GLU A 681 -43.94 -17.90 18.29
C GLU A 681 -43.14 -16.67 18.71
N VAL A 682 -43.68 -15.46 18.47
CA VAL A 682 -43.06 -14.21 18.92
C VAL A 682 -42.92 -14.19 20.45
N SER A 683 -43.97 -14.60 21.15
CA SER A 683 -43.97 -14.65 22.62
C SER A 683 -43.01 -15.72 23.15
N ASP A 684 -42.96 -16.89 22.52
CA ASP A 684 -42.06 -18.00 22.86
C ASP A 684 -40.58 -17.59 22.68
N LEU A 685 -40.24 -16.98 21.54
CA LEU A 685 -38.89 -16.46 21.28
C LEU A 685 -38.42 -15.53 22.39
N LEU A 686 -39.18 -14.47 22.68
CA LEU A 686 -38.78 -13.48 23.69
C LEU A 686 -38.69 -14.11 25.09
N SER A 687 -39.62 -14.99 25.44
CA SER A 687 -39.60 -15.72 26.72
C SER A 687 -38.34 -16.58 26.86
N ARG A 688 -37.98 -17.34 25.82
CA ARG A 688 -36.78 -18.20 25.84
C ARG A 688 -35.48 -17.39 25.85
N MET A 689 -35.43 -16.27 25.14
CA MET A 689 -34.27 -15.37 25.17
C MET A 689 -34.08 -14.76 26.56
N GLN A 690 -35.17 -14.32 27.20
CA GLN A 690 -35.13 -13.81 28.58
C GLN A 690 -34.72 -14.89 29.58
N GLN A 691 -35.17 -16.13 29.38
CA GLN A 691 -34.81 -17.26 30.24
C GLN A 691 -33.32 -17.62 30.13
N ARG A 692 -32.78 -17.65 28.91
CA ARG A 692 -31.36 -17.98 28.67
C ARG A 692 -30.44 -16.83 29.06
N TYR A 693 -30.87 -15.59 28.84
CA TYR A 693 -30.11 -14.37 29.10
C TYR A 693 -30.92 -13.44 30.02
N PRO A 694 -30.88 -13.63 31.35
CA PRO A 694 -31.73 -12.89 32.29
C PRO A 694 -31.54 -11.36 32.27
N ASP A 695 -30.36 -10.88 31.93
CA ASP A 695 -30.03 -9.45 31.88
C ASP A 695 -30.25 -8.82 30.50
N LEU A 696 -30.65 -9.63 29.50
CA LEU A 696 -30.80 -9.19 28.13
C LEU A 696 -31.98 -8.23 27.97
N GLN A 697 -31.70 -7.02 27.47
CA GLN A 697 -32.74 -6.13 26.97
C GLN A 697 -33.00 -6.42 25.48
N ALA A 698 -33.98 -7.28 25.21
CA ALA A 698 -34.35 -7.67 23.85
C ALA A 698 -35.57 -6.90 23.33
N LYS A 699 -35.51 -6.48 22.06
CA LYS A 699 -36.65 -6.05 21.25
C LYS A 699 -36.74 -6.88 19.98
N LEU A 700 -37.95 -7.08 19.46
CA LEU A 700 -38.18 -7.70 18.16
C LEU A 700 -38.77 -6.68 17.18
N LEU A 701 -38.10 -6.50 16.05
CA LEU A 701 -38.63 -5.86 14.85
C LEU A 701 -39.10 -6.96 13.90
N LEU A 702 -40.42 -7.10 13.76
CA LEU A 702 -41.05 -8.03 12.82
C LEU A 702 -41.51 -7.27 11.58
N ILE A 703 -41.06 -7.70 10.41
CA ILE A 703 -41.37 -7.10 9.11
C ILE A 703 -42.05 -8.16 8.23
N SER A 704 -43.34 -7.98 8.01
CA SER A 704 -44.14 -8.93 7.22
C SER A 704 -45.40 -8.27 6.66
N ASP A 705 -46.05 -8.90 5.68
CA ASP A 705 -47.33 -8.42 5.14
C ASP A 705 -48.55 -8.69 6.06
N GLN A 706 -48.34 -9.30 7.24
CA GLN A 706 -49.39 -9.62 8.21
C GLN A 706 -50.11 -8.36 8.73
N ASP A 707 -51.31 -8.57 9.26
CA ASP A 707 -52.03 -7.49 9.93
C ASP A 707 -51.31 -7.09 11.23
N THR A 708 -51.03 -5.79 11.37
CA THR A 708 -50.35 -5.24 12.57
C THR A 708 -51.20 -5.42 13.83
N GLY A 709 -52.52 -5.58 13.68
CA GLY A 709 -53.43 -5.92 14.78
C GLY A 709 -53.05 -7.19 15.52
N GLU A 710 -52.49 -8.21 14.85
CA GLU A 710 -52.12 -9.51 15.45
C GLU A 710 -51.09 -9.35 16.59
N PHE A 711 -50.17 -8.41 16.45
CA PHE A 711 -49.05 -8.19 17.36
C PHE A 711 -49.31 -7.05 18.36
N SER A 712 -50.49 -6.44 18.31
CA SER A 712 -50.84 -5.32 19.20
C SER A 712 -50.78 -5.74 20.68
N GLY A 713 -50.25 -4.84 21.51
CA GLY A 713 -50.12 -5.05 22.96
C GLY A 713 -49.01 -6.02 23.40
N LEU A 714 -48.21 -6.58 22.47
CA LEU A 714 -46.99 -7.30 22.85
C LEU A 714 -45.91 -6.31 23.29
N ALA A 715 -45.35 -6.50 24.49
CA ALA A 715 -44.24 -5.71 24.97
C ALA A 715 -42.97 -6.01 24.15
N ASN A 716 -42.15 -4.98 23.91
CA ASN A 716 -40.87 -5.08 23.20
C ASN A 716 -40.96 -5.60 21.74
N VAL A 717 -42.14 -5.56 21.12
CA VAL A 717 -42.34 -5.95 19.72
C VAL A 717 -42.80 -4.74 18.91
N THR A 718 -42.11 -4.48 17.80
CA THR A 718 -42.53 -3.54 16.76
C THR A 718 -42.84 -4.33 15.50
N HIS A 719 -44.07 -4.25 15.02
CA HIS A 719 -44.45 -4.83 13.72
C HIS A 719 -44.54 -3.73 12.66
N ILE A 720 -43.91 -3.95 11.52
CA ILE A 720 -44.00 -3.09 10.34
C ILE A 720 -44.57 -3.89 9.19
N ARG A 721 -45.68 -3.40 8.63
CA ARG A 721 -46.33 -4.02 7.49
C ARG A 721 -45.62 -3.65 6.18
N GLU A 722 -44.58 -4.40 5.84
CA GLU A 722 -43.77 -4.25 4.63
C GLU A 722 -43.21 -5.62 4.23
N SER A 723 -42.77 -5.77 2.98
CA SER A 723 -42.14 -6.98 2.46
C SER A 723 -40.92 -6.65 1.60
N PHE A 724 -39.85 -7.42 1.78
CA PHE A 724 -38.59 -7.29 1.07
C PHE A 724 -38.24 -8.61 0.39
N ASP A 725 -38.46 -8.66 -0.92
CA ASP A 725 -38.19 -9.85 -1.73
C ASP A 725 -36.69 -9.94 -2.05
N PRO A 726 -35.96 -10.92 -1.47
CA PRO A 726 -34.52 -11.03 -1.69
C PRO A 726 -34.17 -11.42 -3.12
N ASP A 727 -35.00 -12.23 -3.78
CA ASP A 727 -34.73 -12.71 -5.14
C ASP A 727 -34.78 -11.51 -6.11
N ARG A 728 -35.79 -10.64 -5.95
CA ARG A 728 -35.88 -9.39 -6.69
C ARG A 728 -34.75 -8.40 -6.34
N MET A 729 -34.29 -8.36 -5.09
CA MET A 729 -33.14 -7.51 -4.71
C MET A 729 -31.85 -7.94 -5.44
N TYR A 730 -31.68 -9.23 -5.74
CA TYR A 730 -30.58 -9.71 -6.57
C TYR A 730 -30.73 -9.27 -8.04
N GLU A 731 -31.93 -9.35 -8.59
CA GLU A 731 -32.19 -9.07 -10.02
C GLU A 731 -32.28 -7.57 -10.36
N ASP A 732 -32.72 -6.71 -9.42
CA ASP A 732 -33.01 -5.30 -9.63
C ASP A 732 -32.31 -4.40 -8.61
N MET A 733 -31.20 -3.79 -9.04
CA MET A 733 -30.39 -2.89 -8.21
C MET A 733 -31.17 -1.66 -7.70
N ASN A 734 -32.11 -1.13 -8.49
CA ASN A 734 -32.91 0.02 -8.08
C ASN A 734 -33.93 -0.37 -7.01
N TYR A 735 -34.56 -1.54 -7.16
CA TYR A 735 -35.42 -2.10 -6.13
C TYR A 735 -34.64 -2.33 -4.83
N TRP A 736 -33.43 -2.90 -4.90
CA TRP A 736 -32.59 -3.11 -3.72
C TRP A 736 -32.22 -1.79 -3.02
N ILE A 737 -31.81 -0.76 -3.77
CA ILE A 737 -31.51 0.57 -3.21
C ILE A 737 -32.75 1.15 -2.50
N ASN A 738 -33.92 1.08 -3.13
CA ASN A 738 -35.17 1.55 -2.53
C ASN A 738 -35.53 0.80 -1.24
N CYS A 739 -35.36 -0.53 -1.23
CA CYS A 739 -35.58 -1.34 -0.03
C CYS A 739 -34.60 -0.97 1.09
N ALA A 740 -33.32 -0.74 0.75
CA ALA A 740 -32.30 -0.34 1.71
C ALA A 740 -32.61 1.03 2.34
N HIS A 741 -33.08 2.01 1.56
CA HIS A 741 -33.53 3.31 2.08
C HIS A 741 -34.72 3.18 3.04
N ARG A 742 -35.74 2.39 2.66
CA ARG A 742 -36.90 2.12 3.53
C ARG A 742 -36.48 1.42 4.82
N PHE A 743 -35.66 0.38 4.70
CA PHE A 743 -35.17 -0.39 5.84
C PHE A 743 -34.34 0.48 6.81
N ARG A 744 -33.48 1.37 6.29
CA ARG A 744 -32.78 2.37 7.11
C ARG A 744 -33.76 3.25 7.89
N GLY A 745 -34.78 3.80 7.22
CA GLY A 745 -35.80 4.62 7.88
C GLY A 745 -36.58 3.86 8.96
N ILE A 746 -36.85 2.56 8.75
CA ILE A 746 -37.48 1.69 9.76
C ILE A 746 -36.56 1.55 10.98
N LEU A 747 -35.27 1.26 10.77
CA LEU A 747 -34.27 1.13 11.84
C LEU A 747 -34.11 2.43 12.63
N GLU A 748 -34.01 3.57 11.93
CA GLU A 748 -33.96 4.90 12.55
C GLU A 748 -35.23 5.18 13.37
N GLY A 749 -36.39 4.80 12.85
CA GLY A 749 -37.68 4.93 13.54
C GLY A 749 -37.79 4.12 14.83
N VAL A 750 -37.02 3.03 14.96
CA VAL A 750 -36.90 2.25 16.22
C VAL A 750 -35.66 2.61 17.04
N GLY A 751 -34.95 3.69 16.67
CA GLY A 751 -33.82 4.26 17.43
C GLY A 751 -32.46 3.65 17.10
N ILE A 752 -32.31 2.96 15.97
CA ILE A 752 -31.04 2.38 15.53
C ILE A 752 -30.41 3.26 14.45
N THR A 753 -29.17 3.67 14.69
CA THR A 753 -28.39 4.54 13.79
C THR A 753 -26.94 4.08 13.76
N ALA A 754 -26.14 4.56 12.81
CA ALA A 754 -24.71 4.27 12.76
C ALA A 754 -23.94 4.68 14.05
N ARG A 755 -24.51 5.61 14.85
CA ARG A 755 -23.93 6.12 16.09
C ARG A 755 -23.91 5.07 17.20
N ASN A 756 -24.95 4.22 17.28
CA ASN A 756 -25.21 3.37 18.44
C ASN A 756 -25.17 1.86 18.13
N LEU A 757 -24.59 1.46 17.00
CA LEU A 757 -24.40 0.06 16.67
C LEU A 757 -23.37 -0.60 17.60
N TYR A 758 -23.73 -1.75 18.15
CA TYR A 758 -22.79 -2.64 18.81
C TYR A 758 -22.15 -3.59 17.79
N TRP A 759 -20.82 -3.57 17.70
CA TRP A 759 -20.04 -4.49 16.87
C TRP A 759 -19.35 -5.53 17.75
N CYS A 760 -19.74 -6.79 17.59
CA CYS A 760 -19.07 -7.87 18.30
C CYS A 760 -17.64 -8.07 17.79
N PRO A 761 -16.69 -8.43 18.67
CA PRO A 761 -15.35 -8.85 18.27
C PRO A 761 -15.38 -10.11 17.39
N ASN A 762 -14.44 -10.23 16.45
CA ASN A 762 -14.24 -11.47 15.67
C ASN A 762 -13.54 -12.55 16.48
N ASN A 763 -12.53 -12.16 17.28
CA ASN A 763 -11.76 -13.07 18.10
C ASN A 763 -12.22 -12.97 19.56
N LEU A 764 -13.19 -13.81 19.91
CA LEU A 764 -13.80 -13.79 21.25
C LEU A 764 -12.80 -14.16 22.35
N LYS A 765 -11.85 -15.06 22.08
CA LYS A 765 -10.80 -15.44 23.05
C LYS A 765 -9.89 -14.26 23.38
N GLU A 766 -9.60 -13.42 22.40
CA GLU A 766 -8.81 -12.20 22.62
C GLU A 766 -9.64 -11.17 23.39
N ALA A 767 -10.91 -11.00 23.03
CA ALA A 767 -11.83 -10.10 23.73
C ALA A 767 -12.01 -10.49 25.21
N GLU A 768 -12.15 -11.78 25.53
CA GLU A 768 -12.22 -12.26 26.92
C GLU A 768 -10.98 -11.85 27.73
N LYS A 769 -9.79 -12.10 27.18
CA LYS A 769 -8.52 -11.71 27.83
C LYS A 769 -8.41 -10.21 28.05
N GLU A 770 -8.90 -9.41 27.11
CA GLU A 770 -8.90 -7.96 27.23
C GLU A 770 -9.86 -7.48 28.33
N LEU A 771 -11.03 -8.10 28.47
CA LEU A 771 -11.97 -7.81 29.57
C LEU A 771 -11.36 -8.19 30.93
N GLU A 772 -10.73 -9.36 31.04
CA GLU A 772 -10.05 -9.82 32.24
C GLU A 772 -8.92 -8.86 32.64
N GLY A 773 -8.06 -8.50 31.69
CA GLY A 773 -6.96 -7.56 31.91
C GLY A 773 -7.46 -6.16 32.30
N ALA A 774 -8.55 -5.69 31.71
CA ALA A 774 -9.17 -4.42 32.09
C ALA A 774 -9.73 -4.44 33.52
N ALA A 775 -10.35 -5.55 33.93
CA ALA A 775 -10.85 -5.74 35.30
C ALA A 775 -9.72 -5.78 36.34
N GLU A 776 -8.57 -6.37 36.01
CA GLU A 776 -7.38 -6.39 36.86
C GLU A 776 -6.71 -5.01 36.97
N ASN A 777 -6.61 -4.29 35.86
CA ASN A 777 -6.04 -2.94 35.84
C ASN A 777 -6.94 -1.93 36.57
N GLY A 778 -8.27 -2.02 36.42
CA GLY A 778 -9.22 -1.21 37.18
C GLY A 778 -9.13 -1.44 38.69
N LYS A 779 -8.79 -2.66 39.13
CA LYS A 779 -8.48 -2.95 40.54
C LYS A 779 -7.15 -2.35 40.99
N LYS A 780 -6.13 -2.29 40.13
CA LYS A 780 -4.82 -1.68 40.44
C LYS A 780 -4.83 -0.15 40.40
N GLU A 781 -5.59 0.48 39.50
CA GLU A 781 -5.71 1.94 39.40
C GLU A 781 -6.48 2.55 40.59
N SER A 782 -7.36 1.77 41.25
CA SER A 782 -7.94 2.15 42.54
C SER A 782 -6.93 2.24 43.70
N GLY A 783 -5.66 1.88 43.46
CA GLY A 783 -4.58 1.89 44.43
C GLY A 783 -3.20 2.14 43.83
N LYS A 784 -3.02 3.25 43.09
CA LYS A 784 -1.77 4.06 42.97
C LYS A 784 -1.82 4.94 41.72
N GLU A 785 -1.95 6.25 41.91
CA GLU A 785 -1.44 7.24 40.97
C GLU A 785 0.10 7.21 41.01
N SER A 786 0.75 6.77 39.92
CA SER A 786 1.98 7.40 39.39
C SER A 786 2.60 6.57 38.25
N GLY A 787 2.65 7.17 37.06
CA GLY A 787 3.73 7.05 36.07
C GLY A 787 3.98 5.69 35.43
N LEU A 788 3.36 5.42 34.27
CA LEU A 788 3.85 4.39 33.35
C LEU A 788 4.81 4.98 32.32
N LYS A 789 6.05 4.48 32.33
CA LYS A 789 7.10 4.75 31.34
C LYS A 789 6.80 3.99 30.04
N ALA A 790 6.78 4.72 28.93
CA ALA A 790 6.79 4.18 27.58
C ALA A 790 8.05 3.32 27.37
N THR A 791 7.87 2.05 27.01
CA THR A 791 8.99 1.15 26.73
C THR A 791 8.83 0.52 25.34
N LYS A 792 9.81 0.83 24.48
CA LYS A 792 10.29 0.09 23.29
C LYS A 792 9.36 -1.00 22.73
N LEU A 793 8.60 -0.65 21.69
CA LEU A 793 7.99 -1.62 20.77
C LEU A 793 8.02 -1.09 19.32
N THR A 794 9.11 -0.45 18.90
CA THR A 794 9.20 0.25 17.60
C THR A 794 10.09 -0.45 16.55
N SER A 795 10.64 -1.64 16.80
CA SER A 795 11.58 -2.28 15.85
C SER A 795 11.14 -3.61 15.23
N GLU A 796 10.00 -4.20 15.63
CA GLU A 796 9.55 -5.49 15.08
C GLU A 796 8.32 -5.40 14.16
N ILE A 797 7.67 -4.23 14.07
CA ILE A 797 6.41 -4.05 13.32
C ILE A 797 6.64 -3.86 11.79
N ALA A 798 7.89 -3.62 11.35
CA ALA A 798 8.20 -3.35 9.95
C ALA A 798 8.24 -4.58 9.01
N LYS A 799 7.87 -5.79 9.46
CA LYS A 799 8.00 -7.02 8.67
C LYS A 799 6.69 -7.65 8.15
N PHE A 800 5.52 -7.05 8.41
CA PHE A 800 4.23 -7.67 8.05
C PHE A 800 3.30 -6.80 7.18
N SER A 801 3.78 -5.69 6.61
CA SER A 801 2.90 -4.68 5.98
C SER A 801 2.54 -4.90 4.50
N HIS A 802 2.64 -6.10 3.91
CA HIS A 802 2.43 -6.27 2.46
C HIS A 802 1.48 -7.41 2.02
N ALA A 803 0.70 -8.04 2.91
CA ALA A 803 -0.08 -9.23 2.53
C ALA A 803 -1.62 -9.14 2.58
N ASN A 804 -2.25 -8.12 3.18
CA ASN A 804 -3.69 -8.22 3.51
C ASN A 804 -4.65 -7.27 2.77
N LEU A 805 -4.25 -6.72 1.62
CA LEU A 805 -5.16 -5.91 0.78
C LEU A 805 -5.73 -6.65 -0.45
N TYR A 806 -5.39 -7.94 -0.65
CA TYR A 806 -5.91 -8.77 -1.74
C TYR A 806 -6.95 -9.81 -1.28
N GLU A 807 -6.92 -10.28 -0.03
CA GLU A 807 -7.86 -11.31 0.46
C GLU A 807 -9.28 -10.80 0.80
N LEU A 808 -9.48 -9.48 0.95
CA LEU A 808 -10.82 -8.91 1.10
C LEU A 808 -11.54 -8.71 -0.23
N HIS A 809 -10.82 -8.73 -1.35
CA HIS A 809 -11.39 -8.59 -2.69
C HIS A 809 -11.74 -9.95 -3.33
N GLN A 810 -11.10 -11.05 -2.90
CA GLN A 810 -11.44 -12.40 -3.38
C GLN A 810 -12.79 -12.92 -2.85
N VAL A 811 -13.21 -12.52 -1.64
CA VAL A 811 -14.58 -12.74 -1.16
C VAL A 811 -15.61 -11.90 -1.97
N HIS A 812 -15.15 -10.92 -2.74
CA HIS A 812 -16.00 -10.01 -3.52
C HIS A 812 -16.24 -10.46 -4.97
N ILE A 813 -15.53 -11.49 -5.47
CA ILE A 813 -15.69 -12.00 -6.84
C ILE A 813 -16.43 -13.36 -6.87
N GLU A 814 -16.34 -14.18 -5.81
CA GLU A 814 -17.07 -15.46 -5.72
C GLU A 814 -18.60 -15.33 -5.55
N MET A 815 -19.15 -14.11 -5.53
CA MET A 815 -20.60 -13.86 -5.46
C MET A 815 -21.19 -13.13 -6.66
N SER A 816 -20.40 -12.82 -7.70
CA SER A 816 -20.92 -12.19 -8.93
C SER A 816 -21.09 -13.15 -10.11
N GLU A 817 -20.73 -14.42 -9.97
CA GLU A 817 -20.90 -15.47 -11.00
C GLU A 817 -21.70 -16.70 -10.52
N ALA A 818 -22.63 -16.53 -9.57
CA ALA A 818 -23.63 -17.55 -9.23
C ALA A 818 -25.05 -16.98 -9.20
#